data_AF-A0A2N8U7T6-F1
#
_entry.id   AF-A0A2N8U7T6-F1
#
_cell.length_a   1.000
_cell.length_b   1.000
_cell.length_c   1.000
_cell.angle_alpha   90.00
_cell.angle_beta   90.00
_cell.angle_gamma   90.00
#
_symmetry.space_group_name_H-M   'P 1'
#
loop_
_entity.id
_entity.type
_entity.pdbx_description
1 polymer ?
#
loop_
_entity_poly.entity_id
_entity_poly.type
_entity_poly.pdbx_seq_one_letter_code
_entity_poly.pdbx_strand_id
1 'polypeptide(L)'
;MSYQRPQDPYIHSNASQYDERYQQSYQQGAYQQQGYGNQTASGYRDYPDHASGYQGSYKESSEGLYNSQAAGGYGAGAGAGAGAGYGQQRNAATNAAATYSYAKPKRGVSKWIKFGIPLLILIIAGAVLGGIFGSRASKNNNNNNNSSSGSSSSGSGSTGTGSTPNVQGSTLTAAQQAAKNGGNNMLFYQGTDAYGNPAFVSSNVDTSSPSYSGVAHNQSCSDSWTATNSLTNLRPHPRIMTTQAEWDCLPTKIANDAYLTVWNATIFTNATNWAAQPFVAYVADGGFTGSGILDVSRAIQMRVKSWAYAYKLSNNTMWKDRLYAELNNAAGNTNNFFGQNGTRWNAAHFLDVAEMTSAFAMAYDWLYNDWNSTQRTMIRNAIVQYGLVPGLNQYATPDGWWKETANGDGNWNCVCNGGLLTGALAIRGDGDANATATADSIINSALTNMKANCMNGVYDDGTWTETANYWYFGTNAQGRALSTLISATGTDQGMMAQNPNWYKTSDFHMYVSGPGGLFAYGDNGPNKFATTANQLMLYSKLSGDARPAVYQRDRADASFDPLSMFWYEPTAKGAFWNGLPLDRYFDDTRGSWASMRSSWTDPSAVYVGVKASNLTGHQTHGDLDAGDFVLDALGTRWAGEYGSGNYLSTDYFSNETQGSARWTYYRKATDGQNTLTINMQNQDVNCRPINQFNSTGVAQTGDLSFKPATTDAVQFISDLSSCYSQPAGTVQRGIRMLNGRRQVLVQDEIAQSSQITDVQWRVQTNGTVTISPDGKTATLTQSSLTDPNAATGLKVGLGGTKTMKVQILSPSNAVFTQDGPPATRIYGTAVSSAPPEDSDIANTGATALQIKLGGTQSGSQTVQVLWQPQWDSLSAADQATPKSVPLSQWTLTSHN
;
A
#
# COMPACT_ATOMS: atom_id res chain seq x y z
N MET A 1 23.58 -20.52 7.93
CA MET A 1 22.17 -20.29 7.57
C MET A 1 21.97 -18.78 7.53
N SER A 2 22.15 -18.16 6.37
CA SER A 2 21.96 -16.72 6.18
C SER A 2 20.50 -16.48 5.79
N TYR A 3 19.70 -16.05 6.75
CA TYR A 3 18.40 -15.43 6.46
C TYR A 3 18.69 -14.19 5.59
N GLN A 4 18.34 -14.26 4.30
CA GLN A 4 18.20 -13.06 3.48
C GLN A 4 17.16 -12.15 4.15
N ARG A 5 17.34 -10.83 3.97
CA ARG A 5 16.50 -9.76 4.55
C ARG A 5 15.03 -10.17 4.63
N PRO A 6 14.32 -9.89 5.74
CA PRO A 6 12.89 -10.19 5.83
C PRO A 6 12.16 -9.41 4.73
N GLN A 7 11.89 -10.07 3.62
CA GLN A 7 10.98 -9.58 2.61
C GLN A 7 9.60 -9.91 3.13
N ASP A 8 8.99 -8.94 3.80
CA ASP A 8 7.53 -8.86 3.81
C ASP A 8 7.10 -8.78 2.34
N PRO A 9 6.20 -9.67 1.89
CA PRO A 9 5.65 -9.57 0.55
C PRO A 9 4.85 -8.27 0.33
N TYR A 10 4.75 -7.33 1.27
CA TYR A 10 4.04 -6.05 1.06
C TYR A 10 4.84 -4.79 1.43
N ILE A 11 6.15 -4.90 1.77
CA ILE A 11 6.93 -3.77 2.31
C ILE A 11 7.06 -2.60 1.33
N HIS A 12 6.88 -2.82 0.03
CA HIS A 12 7.06 -1.78 -0.97
C HIS A 12 5.74 -1.43 -1.63
N SER A 13 5.55 -0.14 -1.90
CA SER A 13 4.53 0.24 -2.87
C SER A 13 4.92 -0.35 -4.22
N ASN A 14 3.95 -0.86 -4.98
CA ASN A 14 4.13 -1.39 -6.34
C ASN A 14 4.84 -0.41 -7.32
N ALA A 15 5.22 0.80 -6.87
CA ALA A 15 5.84 1.85 -7.65
C ALA A 15 7.37 2.01 -7.47
N SER A 16 8.02 1.41 -6.47
CA SER A 16 9.48 1.55 -6.32
C SER A 16 10.29 0.51 -7.12
N GLN A 17 9.70 -0.11 -8.15
CA GLN A 17 10.31 -1.23 -8.90
C GLN A 17 11.66 -0.90 -9.57
N TYR A 18 12.14 0.36 -9.57
CA TYR A 18 13.36 0.72 -10.33
C TYR A 18 14.28 1.76 -9.68
N ASP A 19 14.17 2.09 -8.39
CA ASP A 19 15.12 3.03 -7.78
C ASP A 19 16.30 2.33 -7.08
N GLU A 20 17.35 2.01 -7.84
CA GLU A 20 18.64 1.54 -7.30
C GLU A 20 19.29 2.59 -6.36
N ARG A 21 18.89 3.87 -6.44
CA ARG A 21 19.51 4.94 -5.65
C ARG A 21 19.08 4.90 -4.18
N TYR A 22 18.00 4.19 -3.87
CA TYR A 22 17.56 3.95 -2.48
C TYR A 22 18.38 2.91 -1.73
N GLN A 23 19.17 2.08 -2.42
CA GLN A 23 19.98 1.04 -1.76
C GLN A 23 21.39 1.50 -1.40
N GLN A 24 21.96 2.50 -2.09
CA GLN A 24 23.37 2.89 -1.88
C GLN A 24 23.65 3.49 -0.49
N SER A 25 22.66 4.08 0.18
CA SER A 25 22.81 4.59 1.55
C SER A 25 22.61 3.53 2.64
N TYR A 26 22.09 2.34 2.31
CA TYR A 26 21.77 1.27 3.27
C TYR A 26 22.61 -0.03 3.08
N GLN A 27 23.52 -0.10 2.11
CA GLN A 27 24.35 -1.28 1.85
C GLN A 27 25.85 -1.17 2.20
N GLN A 28 26.37 -0.04 2.68
CA GLN A 28 27.75 0.00 3.16
C GLN A 28 27.86 -0.39 4.63
N GLY A 29 27.98 -1.68 4.87
CA GLY A 29 28.19 -2.24 6.21
C GLY A 29 28.87 -3.60 6.19
N ALA A 30 29.84 -3.81 5.29
CA ALA A 30 30.75 -4.95 5.35
C ALA A 30 32.18 -4.45 5.19
N TYR A 31 32.80 -4.02 6.29
CA TYR A 31 34.24 -3.91 6.39
C TYR A 31 34.77 -4.80 7.51
N GLN A 32 35.78 -5.57 7.13
CA GLN A 32 36.45 -6.60 7.90
C GLN A 32 37.07 -6.05 9.18
N GLN A 33 36.98 -6.84 10.26
CA GLN A 33 37.80 -6.71 11.45
C GLN A 33 39.29 -6.92 11.12
N GLN A 34 40.12 -5.98 11.54
CA GLN A 34 41.51 -6.11 12.02
C GLN A 34 41.78 -4.78 12.76
N GLY A 35 42.09 -4.70 14.05
CA GLY A 35 43.22 -5.30 14.77
C GLY A 35 44.07 -4.15 15.33
N TYR A 36 44.20 -4.08 16.65
CA TYR A 36 44.81 -3.02 17.50
C TYR A 36 46.11 -2.33 17.02
N GLY A 37 46.28 -1.05 17.40
CA GLY A 37 47.59 -0.38 17.48
C GLY A 37 47.52 1.06 18.01
N ASN A 38 48.15 1.31 19.18
CA ASN A 38 48.38 2.60 19.85
C ASN A 38 49.02 3.69 18.95
N GLN A 39 48.67 4.97 19.16
CA GLN A 39 49.64 6.07 19.43
C GLN A 39 48.99 7.47 19.63
N THR A 40 49.23 8.02 20.82
CA THR A 40 49.58 9.41 21.23
C THR A 40 49.26 10.68 20.39
N ALA A 41 48.53 11.58 21.07
CA ALA A 41 48.60 13.04 21.25
C ALA A 41 49.52 14.01 20.45
N SER A 42 49.07 15.29 20.46
CA SER A 42 49.72 16.59 20.10
C SER A 42 49.33 17.11 18.70
N GLY A 43 48.95 18.36 18.43
CA GLY A 43 48.89 19.65 19.14
C GLY A 43 48.93 20.81 18.11
N TYR A 44 48.48 22.02 18.50
CA TYR A 44 48.67 23.36 17.84
C TYR A 44 47.84 23.73 16.60
N ARG A 45 47.43 24.99 16.31
CA ARG A 45 47.32 26.31 17.00
C ARG A 45 46.54 27.28 16.04
N ASP A 46 45.75 28.23 16.59
CA ASP A 46 45.49 29.67 16.28
C ASP A 46 45.61 30.26 14.85
N TYR A 47 44.91 31.28 14.32
CA TYR A 47 43.90 32.36 14.64
C TYR A 47 43.59 33.06 13.25
N PRO A 48 42.91 34.24 13.05
CA PRO A 48 41.85 34.96 13.78
C PRO A 48 40.68 35.55 12.95
N ASP A 49 39.67 36.02 13.69
CA ASP A 49 38.74 37.16 13.54
C ASP A 49 38.22 37.65 12.17
N HIS A 50 36.90 37.91 12.13
CA HIS A 50 36.37 39.25 11.85
C HIS A 50 34.97 39.44 12.50
N ALA A 51 34.83 40.55 13.21
CA ALA A 51 33.64 41.04 13.88
C ALA A 51 32.93 42.16 13.08
N SER A 52 31.60 42.19 13.17
CA SER A 52 30.70 43.37 13.19
C SER A 52 29.26 42.82 13.31
N GLY A 53 28.40 43.12 14.28
CA GLY A 53 28.24 44.30 15.12
C GLY A 53 27.13 45.20 14.55
N TYR A 54 25.86 45.02 14.94
CA TYR A 54 24.84 46.07 14.96
C TYR A 54 23.65 45.71 15.88
N GLN A 55 23.38 46.58 16.84
CA GLN A 55 22.25 46.63 17.79
C GLN A 55 21.19 47.65 17.32
N GLY A 56 19.94 47.50 17.81
CA GLY A 56 18.89 48.53 17.87
C GLY A 56 17.50 47.97 17.54
N SER A 57 16.65 47.58 18.50
CA SER A 57 15.75 48.36 19.40
C SER A 57 14.36 48.68 18.81
N TYR A 58 13.33 48.10 19.44
CA TYR A 58 11.93 48.52 19.66
C TYR A 58 11.31 49.67 18.83
N LYS A 59 10.09 49.42 18.31
CA LYS A 59 8.89 50.19 18.69
C LYS A 59 7.58 49.53 18.24
N GLU A 60 6.59 49.66 19.12
CA GLU A 60 5.17 49.32 19.01
C GLU A 60 4.44 50.12 17.92
N SER A 61 3.34 49.55 17.41
CA SER A 61 2.08 50.29 17.30
C SER A 61 0.90 49.31 17.26
N SER A 62 0.11 49.41 18.32
CA SER A 62 -1.25 48.93 18.51
C SER A 62 -2.24 49.59 17.54
N GLU A 63 -3.33 48.86 17.23
CA GLU A 63 -4.74 49.25 17.40
C GLU A 63 -5.63 48.63 16.30
N GLY A 64 -6.77 48.07 16.74
CA GLY A 64 -7.78 47.50 15.86
C GLY A 64 -8.80 46.66 16.63
N LEU A 65 -9.59 47.33 17.46
CA LEU A 65 -10.70 46.78 18.25
C LEU A 65 -12.02 46.72 17.46
N TYR A 66 -12.88 45.78 17.89
CA TYR A 66 -14.36 45.77 17.91
C TYR A 66 -15.21 45.20 16.75
N ASN A 67 -15.94 44.12 17.12
CA ASN A 67 -17.38 43.83 16.98
C ASN A 67 -18.00 43.69 15.57
N SER A 68 -18.99 42.82 15.30
CA SER A 68 -19.96 42.08 16.13
C SER A 68 -20.83 41.16 15.24
N GLN A 69 -21.32 40.05 15.83
CA GLN A 69 -22.64 39.39 15.62
C GLN A 69 -23.09 38.93 14.20
N ALA A 70 -23.96 37.94 13.99
CA ALA A 70 -24.43 36.71 14.64
C ALA A 70 -25.68 36.26 13.82
N ALA A 71 -25.86 34.94 13.63
CA ALA A 71 -27.11 34.23 13.22
C ALA A 71 -27.69 34.54 11.83
N GLY A 72 -28.31 33.63 11.06
CA GLY A 72 -28.82 32.27 11.24
C GLY A 72 -29.99 32.11 10.25
N GLY A 73 -30.24 30.92 9.68
CA GLY A 73 -31.47 30.68 8.90
C GLY A 73 -31.43 29.49 7.94
N TYR A 74 -32.12 28.41 8.33
CA TYR A 74 -32.52 27.29 7.47
C TYR A 74 -33.66 27.69 6.53
N GLY A 75 -33.70 27.11 5.33
CA GLY A 75 -34.87 27.14 4.44
C GLY A 75 -34.70 26.30 3.18
N ALA A 76 -35.50 25.23 3.04
CA ALA A 76 -35.59 24.37 1.87
C ALA A 76 -36.47 24.98 0.76
N GLY A 77 -36.17 24.68 -0.50
CA GLY A 77 -37.04 24.99 -1.64
C GLY A 77 -36.50 24.47 -2.96
N ALA A 78 -37.24 23.56 -3.60
CA ALA A 78 -36.97 23.00 -4.92
C ALA A 78 -37.32 23.98 -6.06
N GLY A 79 -36.54 23.95 -7.14
CA GLY A 79 -36.84 24.68 -8.39
C GLY A 79 -35.71 24.57 -9.41
N ALA A 80 -36.01 23.99 -10.56
CA ALA A 80 -35.11 23.70 -11.66
C ALA A 80 -34.56 24.96 -12.37
N GLY A 81 -33.34 24.85 -12.94
CA GLY A 81 -32.91 25.72 -14.03
C GLY A 81 -31.41 26.08 -14.05
N ALA A 82 -30.71 25.51 -15.04
CA ALA A 82 -29.56 26.07 -15.75
C ALA A 82 -28.20 26.25 -15.01
N GLY A 83 -27.27 25.37 -15.40
CA GLY A 83 -25.86 25.66 -15.70
C GLY A 83 -25.13 26.71 -14.86
N ALA A 84 -24.46 26.26 -13.80
CA ALA A 84 -23.36 26.99 -13.19
C ALA A 84 -22.12 26.09 -13.21
N GLY A 85 -21.08 26.56 -13.88
CA GLY A 85 -19.82 25.85 -14.04
C GLY A 85 -19.17 25.53 -12.71
N TYR A 86 -18.67 24.30 -12.60
CA TYR A 86 -17.68 23.92 -11.60
C TYR A 86 -16.37 24.68 -11.90
N GLY A 87 -16.30 25.92 -11.45
CA GLY A 87 -15.04 26.65 -11.34
C GLY A 87 -14.30 26.11 -10.13
N GLN A 88 -13.49 25.06 -10.30
CA GLN A 88 -12.50 24.67 -9.30
C GLN A 88 -11.48 25.82 -9.16
N GLN A 89 -11.64 26.65 -8.12
CA GLN A 89 -10.56 27.50 -7.64
C GLN A 89 -9.39 26.60 -7.24
N ARG A 90 -8.17 26.98 -7.64
CA ARG A 90 -6.94 26.25 -7.27
C ARG A 90 -6.92 26.02 -5.75
N ASN A 91 -6.89 24.75 -5.35
CA ASN A 91 -6.89 24.35 -3.95
C ASN A 91 -5.57 24.78 -3.27
N ALA A 92 -5.61 25.20 -2.01
CA ALA A 92 -4.42 25.53 -1.23
C ALA A 92 -3.41 24.37 -1.14
N ALA A 93 -3.85 23.12 -1.25
CA ALA A 93 -2.96 21.95 -1.36
C ALA A 93 -2.22 21.89 -2.70
N THR A 94 -2.87 22.26 -3.80
CA THR A 94 -2.21 22.46 -5.11
C THR A 94 -1.17 23.56 -5.03
N ASN A 95 -1.49 24.66 -4.33
CA ASN A 95 -0.52 25.72 -4.12
C ASN A 95 0.61 25.25 -3.20
N ALA A 96 0.33 24.51 -2.11
CA ALA A 96 1.35 23.97 -1.23
C ALA A 96 2.26 22.98 -1.98
N ALA A 97 1.70 21.94 -2.63
CA ALA A 97 2.41 20.98 -3.48
C ALA A 97 3.24 21.65 -4.59
N ALA A 98 2.71 22.71 -5.23
CA ALA A 98 3.45 23.51 -6.22
C ALA A 98 4.48 24.47 -5.61
N THR A 99 4.38 24.85 -4.34
CA THR A 99 5.41 25.64 -3.65
C THR A 99 6.60 24.75 -3.24
N TYR A 100 6.40 23.43 -3.19
CA TYR A 100 7.42 22.45 -2.79
C TYR A 100 8.25 21.89 -3.96
N SER A 101 7.94 22.26 -5.21
CA SER A 101 8.65 21.82 -6.44
C SER A 101 9.75 22.78 -6.92
N TYR A 102 10.59 23.32 -6.03
CA TYR A 102 11.79 24.06 -6.43
C TYR A 102 13.06 23.59 -5.71
N ALA A 103 13.76 22.63 -6.30
CA ALA A 103 15.17 22.42 -6.00
C ALA A 103 16.02 23.44 -6.79
N LYS A 104 16.77 24.32 -6.09
CA LYS A 104 17.83 25.12 -6.73
C LYS A 104 18.92 24.18 -7.29
N PRO A 105 19.48 24.45 -8.48
CA PRO A 105 20.55 23.63 -9.03
C PRO A 105 21.80 23.72 -8.14
N LYS A 106 22.26 22.57 -7.60
CA LYS A 106 23.54 22.48 -6.89
C LYS A 106 24.70 22.38 -7.89
N ARG A 107 25.80 23.09 -7.58
CA ARG A 107 27.04 23.15 -8.36
C ARG A 107 27.67 21.76 -8.52
N GLY A 108 28.08 21.43 -9.75
CA GLY A 108 28.65 20.14 -10.10
C GLY A 108 29.96 19.82 -9.39
N VAL A 109 30.14 18.54 -9.03
CA VAL A 109 31.33 18.00 -8.36
C VAL A 109 32.47 17.79 -9.36
N SER A 110 33.70 18.13 -8.95
CA SER A 110 34.92 18.06 -9.75
C SER A 110 35.16 16.68 -10.40
N LYS A 111 35.65 16.68 -11.65
CA LYS A 111 36.06 15.49 -12.40
C LYS A 111 37.11 14.64 -11.68
N TRP A 112 37.87 15.23 -10.76
CA TRP A 112 38.84 14.52 -9.93
C TRP A 112 38.17 13.52 -8.97
N ILE A 113 37.03 13.89 -8.40
CA ILE A 113 36.26 13.01 -7.52
C ILE A 113 35.55 11.93 -8.35
N LYS A 114 35.02 12.30 -9.52
CA LYS A 114 34.29 11.36 -10.39
C LYS A 114 35.17 10.30 -11.07
N PHE A 115 36.41 10.64 -11.43
CA PHE A 115 37.25 9.77 -12.22
C PHE A 115 38.63 9.49 -11.60
N GLY A 116 39.19 10.44 -10.85
CA GLY A 116 40.52 10.28 -10.23
C GLY A 116 40.53 9.25 -9.10
N ILE A 117 39.53 9.30 -8.21
CA ILE A 117 39.44 8.38 -7.07
C ILE A 117 39.19 6.92 -7.51
N PRO A 118 38.23 6.62 -8.42
CA PRO A 118 38.03 5.26 -8.90
C PRO A 118 39.24 4.68 -9.64
N LEU A 119 39.94 5.51 -10.44
CA LEU A 119 41.15 5.08 -11.15
C LEU A 119 42.29 4.75 -10.18
N LEU A 120 42.46 5.53 -9.11
CA LEU A 120 43.46 5.29 -8.08
C LEU A 120 43.17 3.98 -7.32
N ILE A 121 41.91 3.69 -7.02
CA ILE A 121 41.49 2.44 -6.37
C ILE A 121 41.77 1.22 -7.26
N LEU A 122 41.53 1.32 -8.57
CA LEU A 122 41.83 0.23 -9.52
C LEU A 122 43.34 -0.04 -9.64
N ILE A 123 44.18 1.01 -9.61
CA ILE A 123 45.64 0.87 -9.62
C ILE A 123 46.12 0.15 -8.35
N ILE A 124 45.57 0.51 -7.19
CA ILE A 124 45.91 -0.12 -5.90
C ILE A 124 45.43 -1.59 -5.88
N ALA A 125 44.22 -1.88 -6.38
CA ALA A 125 43.71 -3.25 -6.48
C ALA A 125 44.55 -4.13 -7.41
N GLY A 126 45.02 -3.60 -8.55
CA GLY A 126 45.91 -4.29 -9.47
C GLY A 126 47.27 -4.64 -8.83
N ALA A 127 47.82 -3.74 -8.02
CA ALA A 127 49.07 -3.99 -7.29
C ALA A 127 48.91 -5.06 -6.19
N VAL A 128 47.78 -5.08 -5.48
CA VAL A 128 47.49 -6.08 -4.43
C VAL A 128 47.25 -7.46 -5.02
N LEU A 129 46.53 -7.56 -6.14
CA LEU A 129 46.29 -8.85 -6.82
C LEU A 129 47.57 -9.41 -7.46
N GLY A 130 48.44 -8.55 -8.01
CA GLY A 130 49.75 -8.96 -8.52
C GLY A 130 50.68 -9.55 -7.45
N GLY A 131 50.60 -9.08 -6.20
CA GLY A 131 51.37 -9.61 -5.07
C GLY A 131 50.85 -10.94 -4.49
N ILE A 132 49.54 -11.19 -4.59
CA ILE A 132 48.90 -12.39 -4.02
C ILE A 132 48.99 -13.60 -4.96
N PHE A 133 48.97 -13.39 -6.29
CA PHE A 133 49.11 -14.49 -7.26
C PHE A 133 50.56 -14.88 -7.56
N GLY A 134 51.55 -14.06 -7.17
CA GLY A 134 52.98 -14.36 -7.31
C GLY A 134 53.58 -15.27 -6.22
N SER A 135 52.82 -15.62 -5.18
CA SER A 135 53.35 -16.31 -3.99
C SER A 135 52.68 -17.65 -3.63
N ARG A 136 51.82 -18.20 -4.50
CA ARG A 136 51.22 -19.53 -4.30
C ARG A 136 51.20 -20.37 -5.59
N ALA A 137 52.38 -20.73 -6.05
CA ALA A 137 52.57 -21.81 -7.01
C ALA A 137 53.62 -22.79 -6.48
N SER A 138 53.23 -23.71 -5.59
CA SER A 138 53.87 -25.02 -5.50
C SER A 138 53.02 -26.05 -4.72
N LYS A 139 52.92 -27.24 -5.32
CA LYS A 139 52.72 -28.59 -4.73
C LYS A 139 51.29 -29.15 -4.51
N ASN A 140 50.98 -30.08 -5.42
CA ASN A 140 50.61 -31.49 -5.23
C ASN A 140 49.14 -31.96 -5.11
N ASN A 141 48.78 -32.73 -6.16
CA ASN A 141 47.83 -33.83 -6.33
C ASN A 141 47.50 -34.72 -5.10
N ASN A 142 46.23 -35.13 -4.94
CA ASN A 142 45.73 -36.49 -5.26
C ASN A 142 44.25 -36.74 -4.88
N ASN A 143 43.51 -37.32 -5.84
CA ASN A 143 42.46 -38.36 -5.83
C ASN A 143 41.37 -38.52 -4.72
N ASN A 144 40.13 -38.57 -5.26
CA ASN A 144 39.04 -39.57 -5.11
C ASN A 144 37.96 -39.54 -4.00
N ASN A 145 36.73 -39.72 -4.53
CA ASN A 145 35.55 -40.45 -4.04
C ASN A 145 34.56 -39.82 -3.04
N ASN A 146 33.49 -39.26 -3.63
CA ASN A 146 32.08 -39.68 -3.54
C ASN A 146 31.59 -40.40 -2.26
N SER A 147 30.66 -39.77 -1.53
CA SER A 147 29.45 -40.43 -1.01
C SER A 147 28.41 -39.39 -0.53
N SER A 148 27.24 -39.49 -1.11
CA SER A 148 25.99 -38.80 -0.82
C SER A 148 25.37 -39.19 0.54
N SER A 149 24.80 -38.24 1.25
CA SER A 149 23.75 -38.50 2.25
C SER A 149 22.56 -37.58 2.00
N GLY A 150 21.54 -38.12 1.34
CA GLY A 150 20.24 -37.47 1.17
C GLY A 150 19.40 -37.58 2.44
N SER A 151 18.74 -36.49 2.82
CA SER A 151 17.58 -36.55 3.71
C SER A 151 16.33 -36.26 2.88
N SER A 152 15.50 -37.28 2.73
CA SER A 152 14.15 -37.23 2.18
C SER A 152 13.20 -36.49 3.13
N SER A 153 12.55 -35.41 2.69
CA SER A 153 11.33 -34.89 3.31
C SER A 153 10.11 -35.38 2.52
N SER A 154 9.32 -36.24 3.17
CA SER A 154 7.99 -36.67 2.75
C SER A 154 7.01 -35.50 2.76
N GLY A 155 6.26 -35.33 1.68
CA GLY A 155 5.37 -34.18 1.46
C GLY A 155 4.02 -34.22 2.20
N SER A 156 3.33 -33.08 2.15
CA SER A 156 1.90 -32.93 2.36
C SER A 156 1.39 -31.77 1.48
N GLY A 157 0.42 -32.07 0.61
CA GLY A 157 -0.21 -31.23 -0.41
C GLY A 157 -0.31 -29.72 -0.16
N SER A 158 0.72 -28.98 -0.56
CA SER A 158 0.63 -27.54 -0.86
C SER A 158 -0.01 -27.37 -2.23
N THR A 159 -1.14 -26.69 -2.32
CA THR A 159 -1.69 -26.23 -3.60
C THR A 159 -0.99 -24.93 -4.00
N GLY A 160 0.27 -25.03 -4.43
CA GLY A 160 1.06 -23.86 -4.84
C GLY A 160 2.42 -24.24 -5.40
N THR A 161 2.53 -24.40 -6.72
CA THR A 161 3.82 -24.52 -7.40
C THR A 161 4.59 -23.20 -7.24
N GLY A 162 5.62 -23.18 -6.39
CA GLY A 162 6.44 -21.96 -6.15
C GLY A 162 6.19 -21.23 -4.82
N SER A 163 5.44 -21.82 -3.88
CA SER A 163 5.29 -21.23 -2.54
C SER A 163 6.58 -21.29 -1.72
N THR A 164 6.94 -20.20 -1.03
CA THR A 164 8.05 -20.22 -0.07
C THR A 164 7.48 -20.49 1.33
N PRO A 165 7.87 -21.58 2.02
CA PRO A 165 7.37 -21.82 3.35
C PRO A 165 7.87 -20.73 4.29
N ASN A 166 6.96 -20.09 5.03
CA ASN A 166 7.28 -19.06 6.02
C ASN A 166 7.07 -19.55 7.46
N VAL A 167 6.46 -20.73 7.66
CA VAL A 167 6.28 -21.35 8.99
C VAL A 167 6.87 -22.76 8.97
N GLN A 168 7.93 -22.99 9.75
CA GLN A 168 8.65 -24.26 9.80
C GLN A 168 9.18 -24.58 11.21
N GLY A 169 9.69 -25.80 11.38
CA GLY A 169 10.49 -26.20 12.53
C GLY A 169 9.75 -26.10 13.87
N SER A 170 10.42 -25.54 14.88
CA SER A 170 9.88 -25.38 16.23
C SER A 170 8.64 -24.49 16.26
N THR A 171 8.57 -23.46 15.43
CA THR A 171 7.41 -22.56 15.35
C THR A 171 6.18 -23.29 14.84
N LEU A 172 6.32 -24.09 13.77
CA LEU A 172 5.21 -24.91 13.25
C LEU A 172 4.74 -25.93 14.30
N THR A 173 5.69 -26.57 14.99
CA THR A 173 5.39 -27.54 16.04
C THR A 173 4.63 -26.89 17.20
N ALA A 174 5.05 -25.71 17.64
CA ALA A 174 4.38 -24.94 18.67
C ALA A 174 2.97 -24.51 18.23
N ALA A 175 2.81 -24.04 16.99
CA ALA A 175 1.51 -23.63 16.45
C ALA A 175 0.52 -24.82 16.37
N GLN A 176 0.99 -26.00 15.98
CA GLN A 176 0.18 -27.22 15.99
C GLN A 176 -0.23 -27.64 17.40
N GLN A 177 0.65 -27.46 18.40
CA GLN A 177 0.31 -27.74 19.79
C GLN A 177 -0.70 -26.71 20.34
N ALA A 178 -0.52 -25.42 20.02
CA ALA A 178 -1.44 -24.37 20.41
C ALA A 178 -2.83 -24.59 19.79
N ALA A 179 -2.90 -24.99 18.52
CA ALA A 179 -4.16 -25.40 17.88
C ALA A 179 -4.88 -26.50 18.68
N LYS A 180 -4.16 -27.55 19.10
CA LYS A 180 -4.72 -28.66 19.88
C LYS A 180 -5.28 -28.22 21.23
N ASN A 181 -4.55 -27.35 21.93
CA ASN A 181 -5.01 -26.78 23.20
C ASN A 181 -6.26 -25.88 22.98
N GLY A 182 -6.29 -25.20 21.84
CA GLY A 182 -7.22 -24.14 21.48
C GLY A 182 -8.58 -24.51 20.92
N GLY A 183 -8.94 -25.79 20.91
CA GLY A 183 -10.13 -26.27 20.21
C GLY A 183 -9.90 -26.50 18.71
N ASN A 184 -8.72 -27.01 18.35
CA ASN A 184 -8.32 -27.49 17.01
C ASN A 184 -8.48 -26.46 15.87
N ASN A 185 -8.23 -25.18 16.14
CA ASN A 185 -8.13 -24.17 15.08
C ASN A 185 -6.74 -24.28 14.41
N MET A 186 -6.64 -25.10 13.37
CA MET A 186 -5.36 -25.38 12.71
C MET A 186 -4.92 -24.20 11.83
N LEU A 187 -3.61 -24.04 11.68
CA LEU A 187 -3.03 -23.07 10.75
C LEU A 187 -3.34 -23.50 9.30
N PHE A 188 -4.09 -22.70 8.55
CA PHE A 188 -4.52 -23.04 7.19
C PHE A 188 -3.40 -22.95 6.15
N TYR A 189 -2.37 -22.13 6.38
CA TYR A 189 -1.28 -21.92 5.42
C TYR A 189 0.08 -22.21 6.06
N GLN A 190 1.09 -22.54 5.25
CA GLN A 190 2.48 -22.70 5.73
C GLN A 190 3.50 -21.87 4.93
N GLY A 191 3.01 -21.11 3.95
CA GLY A 191 3.78 -20.26 3.08
C GLY A 191 2.87 -19.31 2.31
N THR A 192 3.49 -18.46 1.49
CA THR A 192 2.78 -17.65 0.50
C THR A 192 3.33 -17.88 -0.89
N ASP A 193 2.54 -17.54 -1.90
CA ASP A 193 3.04 -17.35 -3.26
C ASP A 193 3.86 -16.04 -3.37
N ALA A 194 4.32 -15.76 -4.59
CA ALA A 194 5.11 -14.57 -4.89
C ALA A 194 4.33 -13.24 -4.70
N TYR A 195 3.00 -13.29 -4.72
CA TYR A 195 2.11 -12.16 -4.52
C TYR A 195 1.61 -12.04 -3.07
N GLY A 196 2.13 -12.86 -2.16
CA GLY A 196 1.76 -12.82 -0.74
C GLY A 196 0.43 -13.51 -0.42
N ASN A 197 -0.17 -14.23 -1.38
CA ASN A 197 -1.38 -15.00 -1.14
C ASN A 197 -1.04 -16.28 -0.35
N PRO A 198 -1.92 -16.73 0.57
CA PRO A 198 -1.69 -17.94 1.34
C PRO A 198 -1.61 -19.20 0.47
N ALA A 199 -0.57 -20.00 0.69
CA ALA A 199 -0.51 -21.37 0.20
C ALA A 199 -1.20 -22.31 1.20
N PHE A 200 -2.47 -22.60 0.94
CA PHE A 200 -3.30 -23.42 1.84
C PHE A 200 -2.82 -24.87 1.93
N VAL A 201 -2.95 -25.44 3.13
CA VAL A 201 -2.71 -26.84 3.46
C VAL A 201 -4.07 -27.50 3.62
N SER A 202 -4.50 -28.22 2.59
CA SER A 202 -5.86 -28.75 2.48
C SER A 202 -6.33 -29.58 3.68
N SER A 203 -5.43 -30.35 4.31
CA SER A 203 -5.75 -31.14 5.50
C SER A 203 -6.04 -30.34 6.77
N ASN A 204 -5.67 -29.06 6.79
CA ASN A 204 -5.82 -28.18 7.96
C ASN A 204 -7.01 -27.22 7.84
N VAL A 205 -7.58 -27.08 6.65
CA VAL A 205 -8.63 -26.10 6.38
C VAL A 205 -9.95 -26.53 7.01
N ASP A 206 -10.49 -25.68 7.86
CA ASP A 206 -11.89 -25.71 8.27
C ASP A 206 -12.74 -25.01 7.20
N THR A 207 -13.51 -25.80 6.47
CA THR A 207 -14.33 -25.35 5.34
C THR A 207 -15.65 -24.71 5.76
N SER A 208 -15.94 -24.56 7.05
CA SER A 208 -17.17 -23.92 7.50
C SER A 208 -17.25 -22.46 7.06
N SER A 209 -18.48 -21.91 7.02
CA SER A 209 -18.66 -20.47 6.83
C SER A 209 -18.02 -19.68 7.99
N PRO A 210 -17.53 -18.46 7.74
CA PRO A 210 -16.94 -17.62 8.78
C PRO A 210 -17.93 -17.36 9.91
N SER A 211 -17.48 -17.54 11.16
CA SER A 211 -18.28 -17.25 12.34
C SER A 211 -17.44 -17.04 13.59
N TYR A 212 -18.00 -16.37 14.60
CA TYR A 212 -17.44 -16.27 15.95
C TYR A 212 -17.83 -17.48 16.82
N SER A 213 -17.50 -18.69 16.36
CA SER A 213 -17.86 -19.97 17.01
C SER A 213 -16.70 -20.66 17.72
N GLY A 214 -15.50 -20.08 17.68
CA GLY A 214 -14.31 -20.61 18.33
C GLY A 214 -14.27 -20.34 19.84
N VAL A 215 -13.11 -20.64 20.44
CA VAL A 215 -12.88 -20.51 21.89
C VAL A 215 -12.13 -19.21 22.16
N ALA A 216 -12.62 -18.38 23.09
CA ALA A 216 -12.12 -17.01 23.30
C ALA A 216 -10.80 -16.91 24.09
N HIS A 217 -10.44 -17.96 24.85
CA HIS A 217 -9.25 -18.02 25.70
C HIS A 217 -9.01 -16.77 26.56
N ASN A 218 -10.10 -16.18 27.06
CA ASN A 218 -10.11 -14.90 27.76
C ASN A 218 -10.23 -15.04 29.28
N GLN A 219 -10.04 -16.24 29.82
CA GLN A 219 -10.25 -16.53 31.24
C GLN A 219 -9.30 -15.75 32.16
N SER A 220 -8.14 -15.34 31.65
CA SER A 220 -7.19 -14.48 32.35
C SER A 220 -7.33 -12.99 32.02
N CYS A 221 -8.29 -12.58 31.17
CA CYS A 221 -8.51 -11.17 30.79
C CYS A 221 -9.37 -10.44 31.84
N SER A 222 -8.98 -10.43 33.11
CA SER A 222 -9.78 -9.76 34.14
C SER A 222 -9.69 -8.24 34.01
N ASP A 223 -10.78 -7.60 33.59
CA ASP A 223 -10.90 -6.14 33.53
C ASP A 223 -11.98 -5.65 34.51
N SER A 224 -11.56 -4.94 35.55
CA SER A 224 -12.47 -4.34 36.53
C SER A 224 -12.78 -2.87 36.23
N TRP A 225 -12.26 -2.32 35.12
CA TRP A 225 -12.50 -0.94 34.75
C TRP A 225 -13.86 -0.79 34.05
N THR A 226 -14.62 0.22 34.46
CA THR A 226 -15.91 0.56 33.86
C THR A 226 -15.73 1.68 32.84
N ALA A 227 -16.36 1.53 31.66
CA ALA A 227 -16.41 2.56 30.63
C ALA A 227 -16.83 3.93 31.19
N THR A 228 -16.01 4.95 30.96
CA THR A 228 -16.26 6.32 31.41
C THR A 228 -17.00 7.14 30.36
N ASN A 229 -16.93 6.72 29.11
CA ASN A 229 -17.41 7.41 27.91
C ASN A 229 -16.90 8.86 27.81
N SER A 230 -15.81 9.17 28.51
CA SER A 230 -15.33 10.53 28.70
C SER A 230 -13.95 10.69 28.09
N LEU A 231 -13.78 11.76 27.31
CA LEU A 231 -12.47 12.20 26.82
C LEU A 231 -11.59 12.80 27.92
N THR A 232 -12.16 13.06 29.11
CA THR A 232 -11.45 13.69 30.22
C THR A 232 -11.24 12.81 31.45
N ASN A 233 -11.94 11.68 31.53
CA ASN A 233 -11.73 10.66 32.54
C ASN A 233 -11.36 9.37 31.83
N LEU A 234 -10.06 9.16 31.59
CA LEU A 234 -9.56 8.04 30.80
C LEU A 234 -9.23 6.84 31.69
N ARG A 235 -9.22 5.65 31.07
CA ARG A 235 -8.64 4.44 31.69
C ARG A 235 -7.18 4.68 32.15
N PRO A 236 -6.72 4.05 33.24
CA PRO A 236 -5.30 3.96 33.57
C PRO A 236 -4.46 3.27 32.48
N HIS A 237 -3.15 3.49 32.47
CA HIS A 237 -2.23 2.87 31.50
C HIS A 237 -2.06 1.34 31.70
N PRO A 238 -1.85 0.57 30.61
CA PRO A 238 -1.96 0.99 29.21
C PRO A 238 -3.42 1.20 28.79
N ARG A 239 -3.65 2.20 27.93
CA ARG A 239 -4.99 2.64 27.51
C ARG A 239 -5.13 2.93 26.02
N ILE A 240 -4.06 2.84 25.22
CA ILE A 240 -4.14 3.07 23.77
C ILE A 240 -3.99 1.75 22.99
N MET A 241 -5.00 1.45 22.17
CA MET A 241 -5.14 0.27 21.30
C MET A 241 -5.20 -1.10 22.01
N THR A 242 -4.75 -1.17 23.26
CA THR A 242 -4.76 -2.36 24.11
C THR A 242 -4.88 -1.92 25.58
N THR A 243 -5.29 -2.84 26.43
CA THR A 243 -5.53 -2.65 27.85
C THR A 243 -4.67 -3.59 28.69
N GLN A 244 -4.55 -3.33 29.99
CA GLN A 244 -3.81 -4.23 30.89
C GLN A 244 -4.39 -5.66 30.86
N ALA A 245 -5.72 -5.78 30.85
CA ALA A 245 -6.40 -7.08 30.80
C ALA A 245 -6.08 -7.86 29.51
N GLU A 246 -5.96 -7.18 28.37
CA GLU A 246 -5.58 -7.81 27.10
C GLU A 246 -4.12 -8.28 27.12
N TRP A 247 -3.20 -7.51 27.72
CA TRP A 247 -1.82 -7.98 27.96
C TRP A 247 -1.77 -9.20 28.88
N ASP A 248 -2.54 -9.20 29.96
CA ASP A 248 -2.53 -10.27 30.97
C ASP A 248 -3.00 -11.61 30.39
N CYS A 249 -3.90 -11.59 29.41
CA CYS A 249 -4.39 -12.82 28.78
C CYS A 249 -3.75 -13.19 27.45
N LEU A 250 -2.93 -12.31 26.88
CA LEU A 250 -2.25 -12.60 25.63
C LEU A 250 -1.39 -13.89 25.67
N PRO A 251 -0.63 -14.21 26.74
CA PRO A 251 0.11 -15.48 26.82
C PRO A 251 -0.80 -16.71 26.74
N THR A 252 -1.98 -16.66 27.38
CA THR A 252 -2.99 -17.73 27.30
C THR A 252 -3.51 -17.86 25.87
N LYS A 253 -3.85 -16.75 25.22
CA LYS A 253 -4.30 -16.76 23.82
C LYS A 253 -3.24 -17.34 22.89
N ILE A 254 -1.98 -16.93 23.02
CA ILE A 254 -0.85 -17.46 22.23
C ILE A 254 -0.72 -18.98 22.42
N ALA A 255 -0.74 -19.48 23.66
CA ALA A 255 -0.61 -20.90 23.96
C ALA A 255 -1.76 -21.79 23.45
N ASN A 256 -2.85 -21.17 22.97
CA ASN A 256 -4.08 -21.80 22.54
C ASN A 256 -4.54 -21.37 21.13
N ASP A 257 -3.72 -20.66 20.37
CA ASP A 257 -4.06 -20.30 18.99
C ASP A 257 -2.83 -20.41 18.07
N ALA A 258 -3.03 -21.10 16.95
CA ALA A 258 -1.94 -21.40 16.02
C ALA A 258 -1.40 -20.14 15.34
N TYR A 259 -2.28 -19.21 14.97
CA TYR A 259 -1.91 -17.99 14.27
C TYR A 259 -1.19 -17.03 15.20
N LEU A 260 -1.73 -16.80 16.40
CA LEU A 260 -1.06 -16.01 17.43
C LEU A 260 0.31 -16.58 17.81
N THR A 261 0.46 -17.91 17.84
CA THR A 261 1.78 -18.55 18.05
C THR A 261 2.79 -18.20 16.96
N VAL A 262 2.37 -18.28 15.69
CA VAL A 262 3.22 -17.94 14.54
C VAL A 262 3.58 -16.46 14.57
N TRP A 263 2.59 -15.58 14.72
CA TRP A 263 2.80 -14.13 14.71
C TRP A 263 3.68 -13.68 15.87
N ASN A 264 3.51 -14.27 17.06
CA ASN A 264 4.42 -14.04 18.18
C ASN A 264 5.88 -14.36 17.80
N ALA A 265 6.14 -15.53 17.22
CA ALA A 265 7.49 -15.91 16.80
C ALA A 265 8.05 -14.97 15.72
N THR A 266 7.21 -14.53 14.77
CA THR A 266 7.58 -13.55 13.73
C THR A 266 7.97 -12.21 14.35
N ILE A 267 7.17 -11.68 15.27
CA ILE A 267 7.45 -10.41 15.95
C ILE A 267 8.77 -10.49 16.75
N PHE A 268 9.00 -11.57 17.50
CA PHE A 268 10.26 -11.77 18.24
C PHE A 268 11.48 -11.89 17.30
N THR A 269 11.32 -12.55 16.16
CA THR A 269 12.38 -12.66 15.14
C THR A 269 12.73 -11.28 14.57
N ASN A 270 11.72 -10.48 14.21
CA ASN A 270 11.91 -9.14 13.69
C ASN A 270 12.51 -8.20 14.74
N ALA A 271 12.02 -8.23 15.97
CA ALA A 271 12.57 -7.48 17.09
C ALA A 271 14.08 -7.78 17.27
N THR A 272 14.45 -9.07 17.22
CA THR A 272 15.86 -9.52 17.29
C THR A 272 16.70 -8.97 16.15
N ASN A 273 16.21 -9.08 14.92
CA ASN A 273 16.92 -8.60 13.74
C ASN A 273 17.14 -7.08 13.80
N TRP A 274 16.14 -6.30 14.22
CA TRP A 274 16.28 -4.86 14.33
C TRP A 274 17.14 -4.42 15.51
N ALA A 275 17.16 -5.17 16.61
CA ALA A 275 18.00 -4.81 17.76
C ALA A 275 19.50 -4.81 17.41
N ALA A 276 19.91 -5.65 16.45
CA ALA A 276 21.27 -5.68 15.91
C ALA A 276 21.58 -4.54 14.91
N GLN A 277 20.57 -3.80 14.44
CA GLN A 277 20.75 -2.70 13.50
C GLN A 277 21.05 -1.37 14.23
N PRO A 278 21.79 -0.45 13.57
CA PRO A 278 21.96 0.90 14.09
C PRO A 278 20.61 1.62 14.24
N PHE A 279 20.64 2.76 14.95
CA PHE A 279 19.48 3.66 14.98
C PHE A 279 19.05 4.01 13.55
N VAL A 280 17.75 4.22 13.38
CA VAL A 280 17.22 4.66 12.09
C VAL A 280 17.84 6.01 11.76
N ALA A 281 18.44 6.11 10.57
CA ALA A 281 19.11 7.31 10.11
C ALA A 281 18.10 8.41 9.79
N TYR A 282 18.42 9.65 10.18
CA TYR A 282 17.60 10.81 9.84
C TYR A 282 17.88 11.25 8.40
N VAL A 283 17.11 10.69 7.46
CA VAL A 283 17.22 10.96 6.03
C VAL A 283 15.89 11.49 5.51
N ALA A 284 15.94 12.62 4.81
CA ALA A 284 14.78 13.17 4.12
C ALA A 284 14.80 12.75 2.65
N ASP A 285 13.73 12.11 2.20
CA ASP A 285 13.52 11.76 0.81
C ASP A 285 13.01 12.98 0.01
N GLY A 286 13.71 13.33 -1.07
CA GLY A 286 13.41 14.53 -1.85
C GLY A 286 13.54 15.86 -1.09
N GLY A 287 14.07 15.84 0.13
CA GLY A 287 14.12 16.98 1.03
C GLY A 287 12.91 17.11 1.95
N PHE A 288 12.99 18.02 2.93
CA PHE A 288 11.99 18.15 4.01
C PHE A 288 10.61 18.66 3.56
N THR A 289 10.52 19.20 2.35
CA THR A 289 9.26 19.66 1.73
C THR A 289 8.77 18.71 0.63
N GLY A 290 9.56 17.70 0.24
CA GLY A 290 9.12 16.62 -0.65
C GLY A 290 8.44 15.51 0.15
N SER A 291 8.87 14.27 -0.03
CA SER A 291 8.40 13.12 0.76
C SER A 291 8.78 13.17 2.24
N GLY A 292 9.71 14.07 2.62
CA GLY A 292 10.06 14.32 4.01
C GLY A 292 10.79 13.14 4.65
N ILE A 293 10.53 12.91 5.94
CA ILE A 293 11.11 11.82 6.73
C ILE A 293 10.09 10.71 7.03
N LEU A 294 9.03 10.59 6.23
CA LEU A 294 7.89 9.70 6.50
C LEU A 294 8.33 8.24 6.69
N ASP A 295 9.21 7.78 5.83
CA ASP A 295 9.79 6.43 5.88
C ASP A 295 10.61 6.21 7.18
N VAL A 296 11.33 7.25 7.65
CA VAL A 296 12.04 7.22 8.94
C VAL A 296 11.06 7.10 10.09
N SER A 297 10.00 7.91 10.12
CA SER A 297 8.96 7.87 11.16
C SER A 297 8.30 6.49 11.23
N ARG A 298 7.98 5.88 10.09
CA ARG A 298 7.30 4.57 10.02
C ARG A 298 8.25 3.41 10.33
N ALA A 299 9.52 3.49 9.90
CA ALA A 299 10.53 2.52 10.30
C ALA A 299 10.76 2.51 11.83
N ILE A 300 10.80 3.70 12.46
CA ILE A 300 10.88 3.82 13.92
C ILE A 300 9.63 3.23 14.56
N GLN A 301 8.43 3.57 14.06
CA GLN A 301 7.18 3.04 14.60
C GLN A 301 7.12 1.51 14.60
N MET A 302 7.47 0.88 13.48
CA MET A 302 7.49 -0.58 13.34
C MET A 302 8.43 -1.23 14.39
N ARG A 303 9.63 -0.67 14.56
CA ARG A 303 10.61 -1.14 15.57
C ARG A 303 10.10 -0.93 16.99
N VAL A 304 9.51 0.23 17.26
CA VAL A 304 8.97 0.59 18.58
C VAL A 304 7.88 -0.38 19.02
N LYS A 305 6.88 -0.63 18.16
CA LYS A 305 5.80 -1.59 18.45
C LYS A 305 6.38 -2.96 18.84
N SER A 306 7.35 -3.45 18.06
CA SER A 306 7.88 -4.80 18.23
C SER A 306 8.77 -4.96 19.44
N TRP A 307 9.63 -3.98 19.76
CA TRP A 307 10.43 -4.04 20.99
C TRP A 307 9.61 -3.83 22.26
N ALA A 308 8.59 -2.96 22.22
CA ALA A 308 7.67 -2.79 23.35
C ALA A 308 6.94 -4.12 23.62
N TYR A 309 6.40 -4.75 22.58
CA TYR A 309 5.77 -6.07 22.67
C TYR A 309 6.73 -7.15 23.18
N ALA A 310 7.92 -7.26 22.59
CA ALA A 310 8.92 -8.25 22.99
C ALA A 310 9.33 -8.09 24.46
N TYR A 311 9.49 -6.84 24.94
CA TYR A 311 9.73 -6.57 26.35
C TYR A 311 8.56 -7.04 27.22
N LYS A 312 7.31 -6.64 26.93
CA LYS A 312 6.16 -7.02 27.75
C LYS A 312 5.98 -8.53 27.89
N LEU A 313 6.23 -9.30 26.83
CA LEU A 313 6.06 -10.76 26.88
C LEU A 313 7.26 -11.53 27.45
N SER A 314 8.48 -10.97 27.39
CA SER A 314 9.67 -11.68 27.84
C SER A 314 10.25 -11.17 29.16
N ASN A 315 9.87 -9.96 29.59
CA ASN A 315 10.52 -9.19 30.66
C ASN A 315 12.04 -9.00 30.45
N ASN A 316 12.56 -9.21 29.23
CA ASN A 316 13.98 -9.03 28.93
C ASN A 316 14.27 -7.54 28.71
N THR A 317 15.00 -6.93 29.64
CA THR A 317 15.30 -5.50 29.65
C THR A 317 16.09 -5.02 28.42
N MET A 318 16.80 -5.92 27.72
CA MET A 318 17.49 -5.58 26.46
C MET A 318 16.55 -4.87 25.47
N TRP A 319 15.31 -5.35 25.32
CA TRP A 319 14.33 -4.76 24.40
C TRP A 319 13.94 -3.35 24.81
N LYS A 320 13.67 -3.15 26.10
CA LYS A 320 13.32 -1.85 26.68
C LYS A 320 14.48 -0.85 26.57
N ASP A 321 15.70 -1.30 26.83
CA ASP A 321 16.89 -0.46 26.74
C ASP A 321 17.17 -0.08 25.29
N ARG A 322 17.06 -1.03 24.35
CA ARG A 322 17.19 -0.78 22.91
C ARG A 322 16.10 0.17 22.38
N LEU A 323 14.87 -0.02 22.84
CA LEU A 323 13.73 0.85 22.54
C LEU A 323 13.98 2.27 23.04
N TYR A 324 14.38 2.43 24.30
CA TYR A 324 14.68 3.74 24.88
C TYR A 324 15.80 4.45 24.12
N ALA A 325 16.85 3.73 23.74
CA ALA A 325 17.95 4.30 22.95
C ALA A 325 17.48 4.84 21.59
N GLU A 326 16.60 4.12 20.89
CA GLU A 326 15.99 4.58 19.62
C GLU A 326 15.15 5.84 19.83
N LEU A 327 14.27 5.86 20.84
CA LEU A 327 13.42 7.00 21.15
C LEU A 327 14.26 8.22 21.55
N ASN A 328 15.30 8.02 22.36
CA ASN A 328 16.19 9.09 22.77
C ASN A 328 16.97 9.68 21.58
N ASN A 329 17.35 8.83 20.62
CA ASN A 329 17.93 9.26 19.34
C ASN A 329 16.92 10.07 18.51
N ALA A 330 15.70 9.55 18.32
CA ALA A 330 14.64 10.20 17.54
C ALA A 330 14.07 11.48 18.19
N ALA A 331 14.28 11.66 19.50
CA ALA A 331 14.03 12.91 20.21
C ALA A 331 15.18 13.94 20.06
N GLY A 332 16.29 13.55 19.43
CA GLY A 332 17.47 14.41 19.26
C GLY A 332 18.31 14.59 20.52
N ASN A 333 18.24 13.65 21.47
CA ASN A 333 18.93 13.71 22.77
C ASN A 333 20.24 12.89 22.78
N THR A 334 20.79 12.56 21.62
CA THR A 334 22.07 11.85 21.48
C THR A 334 23.00 12.63 20.57
N ASN A 335 24.25 12.19 20.46
CA ASN A 335 25.22 12.79 19.55
C ASN A 335 24.96 12.45 18.07
N ASN A 336 24.05 11.52 17.79
CA ASN A 336 23.64 11.23 16.42
C ASN A 336 22.71 12.33 15.92
N PHE A 337 22.89 12.69 14.66
CA PHE A 337 22.10 13.73 14.02
C PHE A 337 20.65 13.26 13.85
N PHE A 338 19.71 14.02 14.44
CA PHE A 338 18.28 13.84 14.26
C PHE A 338 17.56 15.19 14.34
N GLY A 339 17.02 15.66 13.22
CA GLY A 339 16.37 16.97 13.11
C GLY A 339 17.13 18.00 12.26
N GLN A 340 16.48 19.11 11.93
CA GLN A 340 17.06 20.23 11.17
C GLN A 340 16.50 21.56 11.68
N ASN A 341 17.33 22.61 11.72
CA ASN A 341 16.92 23.99 12.04
C ASN A 341 16.12 24.12 13.36
N GLY A 342 16.50 23.34 14.38
CA GLY A 342 15.80 23.31 15.67
C GLY A 342 14.48 22.51 15.70
N THR A 343 14.06 21.95 14.56
CA THR A 343 12.92 21.01 14.46
C THR A 343 13.40 19.56 14.43
N ARG A 344 12.59 18.61 14.91
CA ARG A 344 12.96 17.18 14.96
C ARG A 344 12.14 16.30 14.03
N TRP A 345 10.82 16.44 14.04
CA TRP A 345 9.91 15.53 13.33
C TRP A 345 9.31 16.12 12.05
N ASN A 346 9.91 17.19 11.52
CA ASN A 346 9.54 17.84 10.25
C ASN A 346 8.05 18.23 10.12
N ALA A 347 7.61 19.24 10.87
CA ALA A 347 6.21 19.69 10.82
C ALA A 347 5.75 20.23 9.45
N ALA A 348 6.67 20.60 8.54
CA ALA A 348 6.30 21.02 7.19
C ALA A 348 5.60 19.89 6.40
N HIS A 349 6.03 18.64 6.60
CA HIS A 349 5.37 17.45 6.06
C HIS A 349 4.69 16.70 7.21
N PHE A 350 3.46 17.07 7.55
CA PHE A 350 2.86 16.71 8.84
C PHE A 350 2.58 15.20 9.04
N LEU A 351 2.58 14.41 7.95
CA LEU A 351 2.54 12.94 8.04
C LEU A 351 3.76 12.39 8.83
N ASP A 352 4.91 13.06 8.72
CA ASP A 352 6.14 12.71 9.46
C ASP A 352 5.91 12.82 10.97
N VAL A 353 5.33 13.94 11.39
CA VAL A 353 5.00 14.25 12.79
C VAL A 353 3.96 13.26 13.31
N ALA A 354 2.92 12.99 12.53
CA ALA A 354 1.82 12.14 12.96
C ALA A 354 2.25 10.69 13.21
N GLU A 355 3.02 10.09 12.28
CA GLU A 355 3.53 8.73 12.44
C GLU A 355 4.56 8.63 13.58
N MET A 356 5.41 9.65 13.75
CA MET A 356 6.36 9.69 14.88
C MET A 356 5.67 9.88 16.23
N THR A 357 4.63 10.73 16.28
CA THR A 357 3.81 10.94 17.48
C THR A 357 3.14 9.64 17.89
N SER A 358 2.57 8.89 16.93
CA SER A 358 1.96 7.59 17.18
C SER A 358 3.00 6.57 17.69
N ALA A 359 4.22 6.56 17.14
CA ALA A 359 5.31 5.71 17.61
C ALA A 359 5.65 5.97 19.09
N PHE A 360 5.90 7.24 19.45
CA PHE A 360 6.22 7.61 20.82
C PHE A 360 5.06 7.35 21.78
N ALA A 361 3.82 7.57 21.34
CA ALA A 361 2.62 7.28 22.12
C ALA A 361 2.53 5.81 22.51
N MET A 362 2.76 4.89 21.56
CA MET A 362 2.77 3.44 21.82
C MET A 362 3.85 3.04 22.82
N ALA A 363 5.07 3.57 22.68
CA ALA A 363 6.13 3.31 23.67
C ALA A 363 5.80 3.87 25.06
N TYR A 364 5.24 5.08 25.11
CA TYR A 364 4.88 5.75 26.37
C TYR A 364 3.82 4.97 27.13
N ASP A 365 2.73 4.64 26.44
CA ASP A 365 1.54 4.04 27.04
C ASP A 365 1.75 2.57 27.40
N TRP A 366 2.24 1.75 26.46
CA TRP A 366 2.35 0.30 26.65
C TRP A 366 3.35 -0.05 27.75
N LEU A 367 4.39 0.77 27.93
CA LEU A 367 5.45 0.58 28.92
C LEU A 367 5.37 1.63 30.06
N TYR A 368 4.24 2.31 30.25
CA TYR A 368 4.12 3.43 31.21
C TYR A 368 4.63 3.08 32.61
N ASN A 369 4.16 1.96 33.16
CA ASN A 369 4.53 1.48 34.50
C ASN A 369 5.96 0.92 34.55
N ASP A 370 6.53 0.56 33.39
CA ASP A 370 7.85 -0.03 33.27
C ASP A 370 8.95 1.04 33.20
N TRP A 371 8.69 2.18 32.57
CA TRP A 371 9.63 3.29 32.51
C TRP A 371 9.97 3.85 33.90
N ASN A 372 11.19 4.37 34.07
CA ASN A 372 11.47 5.24 35.22
C ASN A 372 10.93 6.67 34.96
N SER A 373 10.93 7.52 36.00
CA SER A 373 10.38 8.89 35.91
C SER A 373 11.08 9.76 34.86
N THR A 374 12.41 9.62 34.71
CA THR A 374 13.20 10.32 33.69
C THR A 374 12.82 9.87 32.29
N GLN A 375 12.73 8.56 32.06
CA GLN A 375 12.36 7.98 30.77
C GLN A 375 10.94 8.39 30.37
N ARG A 376 9.95 8.28 31.27
CA ARG A 376 8.58 8.75 31.02
C ARG A 376 8.55 10.23 30.66
N THR A 377 9.27 11.06 31.43
CA THR A 377 9.30 12.51 31.20
C THR A 377 9.92 12.85 29.84
N MET A 378 11.01 12.19 29.45
CA MET A 378 11.64 12.39 28.14
C MET A 378 10.67 12.07 27.00
N ILE A 379 10.03 10.89 27.04
CA ILE A 379 9.12 10.45 25.97
C ILE A 379 7.89 11.36 25.89
N ARG A 380 7.26 11.69 27.04
CA ARG A 380 6.12 12.64 27.07
C ARG A 380 6.50 14.00 26.51
N ASN A 381 7.64 14.55 26.94
CA ASN A 381 8.05 15.88 26.49
C ASN A 381 8.31 15.90 24.97
N ALA A 382 8.86 14.82 24.40
CA ALA A 382 9.00 14.70 22.95
C ALA A 382 7.63 14.68 22.24
N ILE A 383 6.64 13.92 22.75
CA ILE A 383 5.26 13.90 22.23
C ILE A 383 4.67 15.32 22.22
N VAL A 384 4.79 16.04 23.34
CA VAL A 384 4.24 17.39 23.46
C VAL A 384 4.98 18.37 22.54
N GLN A 385 6.30 18.43 22.62
CA GLN A 385 7.12 19.44 21.95
C GLN A 385 7.17 19.26 20.44
N TYR A 386 7.27 18.02 19.95
CA TYR A 386 7.47 17.73 18.53
C TYR A 386 6.24 17.17 17.83
N GLY A 387 5.23 16.74 18.58
CA GLY A 387 3.94 16.27 18.07
C GLY A 387 2.81 17.27 18.28
N LEU A 388 2.36 17.39 19.54
CA LEU A 388 1.11 18.08 19.87
C LEU A 388 1.19 19.61 19.72
N VAL A 389 2.30 20.24 20.12
CA VAL A 389 2.49 21.68 19.94
C VAL A 389 2.51 22.07 18.46
N PRO A 390 3.28 21.40 17.58
CA PRO A 390 3.17 21.60 16.13
C PRO A 390 1.74 21.39 15.59
N GLY A 391 1.03 20.38 16.09
CA GLY A 391 -0.37 20.15 15.73
C GLY A 391 -1.28 21.33 16.10
N LEU A 392 -1.15 21.87 17.32
CA LEU A 392 -1.93 23.05 17.74
C LEU A 392 -1.64 24.26 16.85
N ASN A 393 -0.36 24.49 16.55
CA ASN A 393 0.05 25.61 15.69
C ASN A 393 -0.58 25.48 14.30
N GLN A 394 -0.60 24.27 13.72
CA GLN A 394 -1.22 24.03 12.40
C GLN A 394 -2.74 24.04 12.42
N TYR A 395 -3.40 23.67 13.53
CA TYR A 395 -4.83 23.92 13.66
C TYR A 395 -5.17 25.41 13.68
N ALA A 396 -4.26 26.27 14.13
CA ALA A 396 -4.49 27.71 14.19
C ALA A 396 -4.26 28.45 12.85
N THR A 397 -3.61 27.82 11.86
CA THR A 397 -3.25 28.46 10.57
C THR A 397 -3.66 27.60 9.37
N PRO A 398 -3.67 28.13 8.13
CA PRO A 398 -3.85 27.31 6.92
C PRO A 398 -2.73 26.27 6.67
N ASP A 399 -1.64 26.29 7.45
CA ASP A 399 -0.54 25.32 7.30
C ASP A 399 -0.96 23.90 7.67
N GLY A 400 -2.03 23.75 8.47
CA GLY A 400 -2.69 22.46 8.74
C GLY A 400 -3.53 21.96 7.57
N TRP A 401 -2.94 21.88 6.38
CA TRP A 401 -3.62 21.59 5.11
C TRP A 401 -4.49 20.32 5.13
N TRP A 402 -4.13 19.33 5.94
CA TRP A 402 -4.86 18.04 6.08
C TRP A 402 -6.19 18.18 6.82
N LYS A 403 -6.42 19.30 7.53
CA LYS A 403 -7.67 19.55 8.27
C LYS A 403 -8.76 20.14 7.37
N GLU A 404 -8.36 20.71 6.24
CA GLU A 404 -9.24 21.39 5.30
C GLU A 404 -10.09 20.37 4.57
N THR A 405 -11.38 20.62 4.40
CA THR A 405 -12.31 19.68 3.74
C THR A 405 -11.88 19.33 2.32
N ALA A 406 -11.27 20.27 1.59
CA ALA A 406 -10.78 20.04 0.22
C ALA A 406 -9.62 19.03 0.12
N ASN A 407 -8.99 18.67 1.26
CA ASN A 407 -7.89 17.70 1.37
C ASN A 407 -8.20 16.62 2.41
N GLY A 408 -9.41 16.65 2.98
CA GLY A 408 -9.75 15.97 4.21
C GLY A 408 -10.40 14.60 4.00
N ASP A 409 -10.85 14.33 2.78
CA ASP A 409 -11.64 13.17 2.40
C ASP A 409 -10.81 11.93 2.05
N GLY A 410 -9.62 11.76 2.63
CA GLY A 410 -8.68 10.68 2.33
C GLY A 410 -7.63 10.44 3.41
N ASN A 411 -6.53 9.78 3.05
CA ASN A 411 -5.53 9.27 3.99
C ASN A 411 -4.91 10.38 4.85
N TRP A 412 -4.66 11.56 4.28
CA TRP A 412 -3.95 12.63 4.96
C TRP A 412 -4.65 13.05 6.25
N ASN A 413 -5.97 13.18 6.21
CA ASN A 413 -6.76 13.51 7.38
C ASN A 413 -6.69 12.41 8.44
N CYS A 414 -6.90 11.17 8.02
CA CYS A 414 -6.89 10.02 8.91
C CYS A 414 -5.53 9.83 9.59
N VAL A 415 -4.43 10.01 8.86
CA VAL A 415 -3.06 9.85 9.36
C VAL A 415 -2.71 10.98 10.32
N CYS A 416 -2.85 12.24 9.89
CA CYS A 416 -2.47 13.40 10.68
C CYS A 416 -3.26 13.48 11.99
N ASN A 417 -4.59 13.44 11.91
CA ASN A 417 -5.42 13.47 13.10
C ASN A 417 -5.31 12.18 13.92
N GLY A 418 -5.17 11.02 13.30
CA GLY A 418 -5.05 9.74 14.02
C GLY A 418 -3.79 9.68 14.87
N GLY A 419 -2.66 10.15 14.35
CA GLY A 419 -1.41 10.27 15.10
C GLY A 419 -1.51 11.26 16.27
N LEU A 420 -2.08 12.44 16.02
CA LEU A 420 -2.31 13.48 17.04
C LEU A 420 -3.25 13.01 18.15
N LEU A 421 -4.38 12.42 17.79
CA LEU A 421 -5.37 11.92 18.75
C LEU A 421 -4.79 10.80 19.60
N THR A 422 -4.05 9.87 18.99
CA THR A 422 -3.36 8.79 19.70
C THR A 422 -2.33 9.35 20.69
N GLY A 423 -1.50 10.31 20.28
CA GLY A 423 -0.51 10.94 21.15
C GLY A 423 -1.12 11.73 22.30
N ALA A 424 -2.19 12.48 22.05
CA ALA A 424 -2.87 13.25 23.07
C ALA A 424 -3.56 12.34 24.10
N LEU A 425 -4.28 11.30 23.67
CA LEU A 425 -4.91 10.33 24.58
C LEU A 425 -3.86 9.51 25.35
N ALA A 426 -2.68 9.27 24.79
CA ALA A 426 -1.60 8.60 25.51
C ALA A 426 -1.10 9.44 26.70
N ILE A 427 -0.94 10.76 26.58
CA ILE A 427 -0.31 11.58 27.64
C ILE A 427 -1.28 12.40 28.49
N ARG A 428 -2.57 12.44 28.13
CA ARG A 428 -3.54 13.28 28.82
C ARG A 428 -3.61 12.97 30.32
N GLY A 429 -3.45 13.99 31.16
CA GLY A 429 -3.46 13.85 32.63
C GLY A 429 -2.10 13.43 33.22
N ASP A 430 -1.12 13.11 32.39
CA ASP A 430 0.26 12.90 32.81
C ASP A 430 1.11 14.11 32.45
N GLY A 431 1.66 14.81 33.43
CA GLY A 431 2.48 16.00 33.21
C GLY A 431 1.93 17.21 33.95
N ASP A 432 2.30 18.40 33.50
CA ASP A 432 1.78 19.64 34.06
C ASP A 432 0.42 20.02 33.46
N ALA A 433 -0.15 21.11 33.97
CA ALA A 433 -1.43 21.63 33.50
C ALA A 433 -1.37 22.04 32.01
N ASN A 434 -0.22 22.50 31.51
CA ASN A 434 -0.06 22.92 30.12
C ASN A 434 -0.08 21.70 29.18
N ALA A 435 0.64 20.63 29.50
CA ALA A 435 0.62 19.39 28.73
C ALA A 435 -0.80 18.80 28.66
N THR A 436 -1.54 18.84 29.78
CA THR A 436 -2.93 18.40 29.82
C THR A 436 -3.84 19.28 28.94
N ALA A 437 -3.71 20.60 29.03
CA ALA A 437 -4.50 21.53 28.21
C ALA A 437 -4.18 21.41 26.70
N THR A 438 -2.92 21.17 26.35
CA THR A 438 -2.49 20.86 24.98
C THR A 438 -3.13 19.57 24.48
N ALA A 439 -3.12 18.50 25.28
CA ALA A 439 -3.76 17.24 24.93
C ALA A 439 -5.28 17.42 24.74
N ASP A 440 -5.96 18.11 25.66
CA ASP A 440 -7.40 18.38 25.57
C ASP A 440 -7.76 19.12 24.27
N SER A 441 -6.98 20.14 23.93
CA SER A 441 -7.18 20.93 22.71
C SER A 441 -7.00 20.08 21.45
N ILE A 442 -5.98 19.23 21.41
CA ILE A 442 -5.74 18.31 20.29
C ILE A 442 -6.86 17.26 20.20
N ILE A 443 -7.27 16.64 21.31
CA ILE A 443 -8.34 15.63 21.32
C ILE A 443 -9.60 16.19 20.68
N ASN A 444 -10.01 17.39 21.10
CA ASN A 444 -11.22 18.03 20.57
C ASN A 444 -11.10 18.35 19.08
N SER A 445 -9.99 18.95 18.66
CA SER A 445 -9.77 19.33 17.26
C SER A 445 -9.66 18.11 16.35
N ALA A 446 -8.87 17.11 16.75
CA ALA A 446 -8.62 15.91 15.95
C ALA A 446 -9.85 15.03 15.81
N LEU A 447 -10.57 14.78 16.90
CA LEU A 447 -11.79 13.97 16.84
C LEU A 447 -12.87 14.65 15.99
N THR A 448 -13.07 15.97 16.17
CA THR A 448 -14.06 16.72 15.38
C THR A 448 -13.70 16.70 13.90
N ASN A 449 -12.42 16.91 13.58
CA ASN A 449 -11.97 16.96 12.20
C ASN A 449 -12.01 15.57 11.52
N MET A 450 -11.62 14.49 12.20
CA MET A 450 -11.76 13.13 11.67
C MET A 450 -13.21 12.79 11.34
N LYS A 451 -14.14 13.13 12.24
CA LYS A 451 -15.57 12.93 12.02
C LYS A 451 -16.09 13.65 10.77
N ALA A 452 -15.62 14.87 10.54
CA ALA A 452 -16.06 15.69 9.42
C ALA A 452 -15.39 15.32 8.08
N ASN A 453 -14.19 14.71 8.12
CA ASN A 453 -13.32 14.58 6.96
C ASN A 453 -12.84 13.12 6.74
N CYS A 454 -12.01 12.55 7.62
CA CYS A 454 -11.50 11.18 7.49
C CYS A 454 -12.63 10.16 7.26
N MET A 455 -13.77 10.33 7.94
CA MET A 455 -14.92 9.43 7.80
C MET A 455 -15.60 9.52 6.42
N ASN A 456 -15.28 10.50 5.57
CA ASN A 456 -15.74 10.57 4.17
C ASN A 456 -14.89 9.73 3.22
N GLY A 457 -13.76 9.16 3.67
CA GLY A 457 -12.84 8.44 2.79
C GLY A 457 -13.36 7.10 2.25
N VAL A 458 -14.45 6.58 2.83
CA VAL A 458 -15.16 5.37 2.37
C VAL A 458 -16.49 5.75 1.74
N TYR A 459 -16.68 5.36 0.48
CA TYR A 459 -17.93 5.55 -0.26
C TYR A 459 -19.03 4.56 0.15
N ASP A 460 -20.23 4.74 -0.38
CA ASP A 460 -21.41 4.01 0.07
C ASP A 460 -21.37 2.50 -0.21
N ASP A 461 -20.60 2.10 -1.23
CA ASP A 461 -20.34 0.71 -1.62
C ASP A 461 -19.13 0.08 -0.90
N GLY A 462 -18.37 0.88 -0.13
CA GLY A 462 -17.16 0.49 0.58
C GLY A 462 -15.85 0.91 -0.10
N THR A 463 -15.90 1.41 -1.33
CA THR A 463 -14.71 1.84 -2.09
C THR A 463 -13.95 2.94 -1.36
N TRP A 464 -12.62 2.85 -1.36
CA TRP A 464 -11.76 3.91 -0.85
C TRP A 464 -11.64 5.03 -1.88
N THR A 465 -11.74 6.27 -1.41
CA THR A 465 -11.73 7.49 -2.23
C THR A 465 -10.48 7.70 -3.09
N GLU A 466 -9.32 7.17 -2.68
CA GLU A 466 -8.05 7.32 -3.40
C GLU A 466 -7.76 6.06 -4.23
N THR A 467 -6.83 5.22 -3.78
CA THR A 467 -6.43 3.98 -4.44
C THR A 467 -6.40 2.80 -3.47
N ALA A 468 -6.35 1.58 -4.02
CA ALA A 468 -6.25 0.35 -3.22
C ALA A 468 -5.03 0.33 -2.27
N ASN A 469 -3.95 1.03 -2.63
CA ASN A 469 -2.77 1.12 -1.77
C ASN A 469 -2.90 2.21 -0.70
N TYR A 470 -3.46 3.37 -1.03
CA TYR A 470 -3.67 4.45 -0.05
C TYR A 470 -4.72 4.09 1.01
N TRP A 471 -5.62 3.14 0.70
CA TRP A 471 -6.51 2.52 1.68
C TRP A 471 -5.77 2.01 2.92
N TYR A 472 -4.60 1.36 2.76
CA TYR A 472 -3.81 0.87 3.89
C TYR A 472 -3.41 2.03 4.81
N PHE A 473 -2.99 3.14 4.24
CA PHE A 473 -2.45 4.25 5.00
C PHE A 473 -3.55 4.97 5.79
N GLY A 474 -4.65 5.31 5.11
CA GLY A 474 -5.80 5.97 5.74
C GLY A 474 -6.50 5.10 6.78
N THR A 475 -6.86 3.86 6.40
CA THR A 475 -7.68 3.00 7.27
C THR A 475 -6.90 2.40 8.42
N ASN A 476 -5.59 2.15 8.30
CA ASN A 476 -4.78 1.73 9.44
C ASN A 476 -4.66 2.86 10.48
N ALA A 477 -4.46 4.11 10.04
CA ALA A 477 -4.45 5.26 10.94
C ALA A 477 -5.80 5.49 11.63
N GLN A 478 -6.91 5.36 10.90
CA GLN A 478 -8.24 5.42 11.48
C GLN A 478 -8.46 4.27 12.48
N GLY A 479 -8.04 3.04 12.17
CA GLY A 479 -8.14 1.89 13.06
C GLY A 479 -7.37 2.09 14.38
N ARG A 480 -6.16 2.66 14.32
CA ARG A 480 -5.38 3.03 15.53
C ARG A 480 -6.11 4.07 16.38
N ALA A 481 -6.67 5.11 15.76
CA ALA A 481 -7.43 6.14 16.46
C ALA A 481 -8.72 5.59 17.09
N LEU A 482 -9.49 4.80 16.33
CA LEU A 482 -10.72 4.15 16.76
C LEU A 482 -10.46 3.21 17.95
N SER A 483 -9.46 2.34 17.81
CA SER A 483 -9.07 1.41 18.87
C SER A 483 -8.58 2.14 20.12
N THR A 484 -7.87 3.27 19.96
CA THR A 484 -7.45 4.13 21.08
C THR A 484 -8.63 4.78 21.80
N LEU A 485 -9.63 5.32 21.08
CA LEU A 485 -10.84 5.88 21.69
C LEU A 485 -11.60 4.84 22.52
N ILE A 486 -11.79 3.65 21.95
CA ILE A 486 -12.51 2.54 22.59
C ILE A 486 -11.76 2.07 23.84
N SER A 487 -10.46 1.81 23.74
CA SER A 487 -9.66 1.32 24.88
C SER A 487 -9.54 2.36 26.00
N ALA A 488 -9.40 3.65 25.66
CA ALA A 488 -9.22 4.73 26.64
C ALA A 488 -10.52 5.20 27.30
N THR A 489 -11.65 5.16 26.58
CA THR A 489 -12.93 5.75 27.04
C THR A 489 -14.09 4.77 27.15
N GLY A 490 -14.00 3.60 26.50
CA GLY A 490 -15.07 2.61 26.42
C GLY A 490 -16.01 2.77 25.22
N THR A 491 -15.84 3.81 24.41
CA THR A 491 -16.61 4.03 23.17
C THR A 491 -15.74 4.58 22.05
N ASP A 492 -16.25 4.53 20.82
CA ASP A 492 -15.65 5.19 19.66
C ASP A 492 -15.92 6.70 19.61
N GLN A 493 -16.54 7.25 20.67
CA GLN A 493 -16.97 8.64 20.77
C GLN A 493 -17.85 9.10 19.59
N GLY A 494 -18.60 8.18 18.96
CA GLY A 494 -19.47 8.48 17.81
C GLY A 494 -18.71 8.72 16.50
N MET A 495 -17.46 8.25 16.39
CA MET A 495 -16.69 8.30 15.16
C MET A 495 -17.30 7.42 14.06
N MET A 496 -17.65 6.16 14.37
CA MET A 496 -18.19 5.22 13.38
C MET A 496 -19.60 5.60 12.94
N ALA A 497 -20.35 6.29 13.80
CA ALA A 497 -21.69 6.80 13.47
C ALA A 497 -21.68 7.83 12.33
N GLN A 498 -20.53 8.46 12.02
CA GLN A 498 -20.44 9.42 10.91
C GLN A 498 -20.49 8.76 9.54
N ASN A 499 -20.02 7.50 9.45
CA ASN A 499 -20.09 6.74 8.22
C ASN A 499 -20.48 5.29 8.52
N PRO A 500 -21.79 4.95 8.47
CA PRO A 500 -22.25 3.59 8.72
C PRO A 500 -21.77 2.59 7.64
N ASN A 501 -21.29 3.07 6.49
CA ASN A 501 -20.76 2.24 5.41
C ASN A 501 -19.28 1.88 5.61
N TRP A 502 -18.59 2.43 6.63
CA TRP A 502 -17.15 2.22 6.83
C TRP A 502 -16.74 0.74 6.79
N TYR A 503 -17.50 -0.14 7.46
CA TYR A 503 -17.19 -1.58 7.52
C TYR A 503 -17.18 -2.26 6.14
N LYS A 504 -17.93 -1.74 5.15
CA LYS A 504 -17.94 -2.24 3.77
C LYS A 504 -16.59 -2.10 3.08
N THR A 505 -15.69 -1.24 3.58
CA THR A 505 -14.34 -1.14 3.04
C THR A 505 -13.51 -2.43 3.24
N SER A 506 -13.96 -3.31 4.13
CA SER A 506 -13.45 -4.68 4.21
C SER A 506 -13.68 -5.45 2.91
N ASP A 507 -14.89 -5.36 2.33
CA ASP A 507 -15.20 -5.98 1.05
C ASP A 507 -14.32 -5.37 -0.05
N PHE A 508 -14.18 -4.03 -0.10
CA PHE A 508 -13.31 -3.37 -1.07
C PHE A 508 -11.90 -3.99 -1.06
N HIS A 509 -11.26 -4.07 0.11
CA HIS A 509 -9.92 -4.62 0.23
C HIS A 509 -9.82 -6.10 -0.17
N MET A 510 -10.83 -6.91 0.17
CA MET A 510 -10.87 -8.31 -0.21
C MET A 510 -11.03 -8.49 -1.73
N TYR A 511 -11.96 -7.77 -2.35
CA TYR A 511 -12.28 -7.91 -3.78
C TYR A 511 -11.26 -7.27 -4.70
N VAL A 512 -10.53 -6.24 -4.26
CA VAL A 512 -9.51 -5.57 -5.09
C VAL A 512 -8.23 -6.41 -5.19
N SER A 513 -8.12 -7.45 -4.35
CA SER A 513 -7.03 -8.42 -4.35
C SER A 513 -7.33 -9.60 -5.29
N GLY A 514 -6.51 -9.76 -6.32
CA GLY A 514 -6.49 -10.90 -7.23
C GLY A 514 -5.33 -11.88 -6.93
N PRO A 515 -5.30 -13.06 -7.58
CA PRO A 515 -4.19 -14.01 -7.45
C PRO A 515 -2.86 -13.45 -7.98
N GLY A 516 -2.88 -12.47 -8.90
CA GLY A 516 -1.70 -11.73 -9.35
C GLY A 516 -1.38 -10.47 -8.53
N GLY A 517 -1.97 -10.34 -7.32
CA GLY A 517 -1.83 -9.18 -6.44
C GLY A 517 -2.99 -8.19 -6.55
N LEU A 518 -2.85 -7.03 -5.89
CA LEU A 518 -3.86 -5.95 -5.90
C LEU A 518 -4.08 -5.41 -7.32
N PHE A 519 -5.32 -5.14 -7.72
CA PHE A 519 -5.62 -4.19 -8.80
C PHE A 519 -5.21 -2.80 -8.29
N ALA A 520 -4.06 -2.33 -8.75
CA ALA A 520 -3.27 -1.28 -8.11
C ALA A 520 -3.30 -0.01 -8.97
N TYR A 521 -4.50 0.38 -9.37
CA TYR A 521 -4.78 1.58 -10.15
C TYR A 521 -4.33 2.83 -9.40
N GLY A 522 -3.88 3.84 -10.17
CA GLY A 522 -3.39 5.08 -9.61
C GLY A 522 -2.04 4.94 -8.91
N ASP A 523 -1.86 5.77 -7.90
CA ASP A 523 -0.68 5.81 -7.07
C ASP A 523 -0.66 4.73 -5.98
N ASN A 524 0.52 4.14 -5.77
CA ASN A 524 0.72 3.04 -4.83
C ASN A 524 1.23 3.48 -3.45
N GLY A 525 1.44 4.78 -3.25
CA GLY A 525 1.87 5.36 -1.99
C GLY A 525 3.32 5.05 -1.60
N PRO A 526 3.71 5.41 -0.36
CA PRO A 526 5.02 5.10 0.20
C PRO A 526 5.14 3.63 0.68
N ASN A 527 6.37 3.21 1.04
CA ASN A 527 6.68 1.89 1.60
C ASN A 527 5.78 1.55 2.81
N LYS A 528 5.30 0.31 2.95
CA LYS A 528 4.31 -0.07 3.97
C LYS A 528 4.91 -0.51 5.32
N PHE A 529 6.01 0.11 5.78
CA PHE A 529 6.75 -0.33 6.97
C PHE A 529 5.90 -0.64 8.21
N ALA A 530 4.96 0.25 8.54
CA ALA A 530 4.17 0.15 9.76
C ALA A 530 2.65 0.06 9.53
N THR A 531 2.21 -0.08 8.28
CA THR A 531 0.80 -0.08 7.88
C THR A 531 0.44 -1.42 7.26
N THR A 532 -0.42 -2.16 7.93
CA THR A 532 -0.96 -3.47 7.51
C THR A 532 -2.44 -3.34 7.18
N ALA A 533 -3.07 -4.43 6.73
CA ALA A 533 -4.53 -4.55 6.68
C ALA A 533 -5.15 -5.04 8.00
N ASN A 534 -4.42 -5.05 9.13
CA ASN A 534 -4.88 -5.64 10.39
C ASN A 534 -6.08 -4.94 11.03
N GLN A 535 -6.38 -3.69 10.67
CA GLN A 535 -7.62 -3.01 11.05
C GLN A 535 -8.88 -3.79 10.62
N LEU A 536 -8.79 -4.69 9.63
CA LEU A 536 -9.89 -5.59 9.28
C LEU A 536 -10.31 -6.50 10.45
N MET A 537 -9.36 -6.91 11.30
CA MET A 537 -9.66 -7.70 12.50
C MET A 537 -10.43 -6.88 13.53
N LEU A 538 -10.04 -5.60 13.70
CA LEU A 538 -10.78 -4.65 14.55
C LEU A 538 -12.19 -4.42 14.00
N TYR A 539 -12.32 -4.13 12.71
CA TYR A 539 -13.61 -3.91 12.05
C TYR A 539 -14.52 -5.11 12.16
N SER A 540 -13.98 -6.31 11.96
CA SER A 540 -14.66 -7.58 12.16
C SER A 540 -15.20 -7.74 13.58
N LYS A 541 -14.40 -7.40 14.61
CA LYS A 541 -14.82 -7.46 16.02
C LYS A 541 -15.96 -6.49 16.32
N LEU A 542 -15.89 -5.29 15.78
CA LEU A 542 -16.87 -4.23 16.03
C LEU A 542 -18.19 -4.42 15.26
N SER A 543 -18.13 -4.98 14.04
CA SER A 543 -19.32 -5.25 13.23
C SER A 543 -20.01 -6.57 13.58
N GLY A 544 -19.29 -7.53 14.17
CA GLY A 544 -19.77 -8.90 14.40
C GLY A 544 -19.70 -9.81 13.18
N ASP A 545 -19.19 -9.33 12.03
CA ASP A 545 -18.90 -10.16 10.86
C ASP A 545 -17.50 -10.76 10.99
N ALA A 546 -17.37 -12.08 11.11
CA ALA A 546 -16.09 -12.78 11.26
C ALA A 546 -15.26 -12.85 9.97
N ARG A 547 -15.86 -12.63 8.79
CA ARG A 547 -15.21 -12.84 7.50
C ARG A 547 -13.96 -11.98 7.29
N PRO A 548 -13.95 -10.65 7.57
CA PRO A 548 -12.75 -9.83 7.40
C PRO A 548 -11.60 -10.27 8.30
N ALA A 549 -11.88 -10.72 9.54
CA ALA A 549 -10.84 -11.23 10.43
C ALA A 549 -10.20 -12.51 9.88
N VAL A 550 -10.99 -13.50 9.43
CA VAL A 550 -10.43 -14.75 8.90
C VAL A 550 -9.77 -14.57 7.53
N TYR A 551 -10.20 -13.59 6.73
CA TYR A 551 -9.47 -13.19 5.52
C TYR A 551 -8.08 -12.66 5.86
N GLN A 552 -8.00 -11.68 6.77
CA GLN A 552 -6.75 -11.04 7.13
C GLN A 552 -5.82 -11.97 7.91
N ARG A 553 -6.37 -12.83 8.77
CA ARG A 553 -5.64 -13.87 9.51
C ARG A 553 -4.76 -14.73 8.59
N ASP A 554 -5.24 -14.99 7.37
CA ASP A 554 -4.54 -15.83 6.40
C ASP A 554 -3.58 -15.04 5.49
N ARG A 555 -3.39 -13.73 5.71
CA ARG A 555 -2.47 -12.88 4.92
C ARG A 555 -1.09 -12.76 5.56
N ALA A 556 -0.07 -12.61 4.73
CA ALA A 556 1.31 -12.46 5.21
C ALA A 556 1.50 -11.21 6.09
N ASP A 557 0.86 -10.09 5.73
CA ASP A 557 0.98 -8.82 6.44
C ASP A 557 0.24 -8.79 7.78
N ALA A 558 -0.44 -9.88 8.18
CA ALA A 558 -0.95 -10.04 9.54
C ALA A 558 0.14 -10.31 10.57
N SER A 559 1.23 -10.96 10.16
CA SER A 559 2.09 -11.69 11.08
C SER A 559 3.15 -10.88 11.82
N PHE A 560 3.50 -9.69 11.32
CA PHE A 560 4.65 -8.93 11.83
C PHE A 560 4.28 -7.73 12.71
N ASP A 561 3.02 -7.34 12.75
CA ASP A 561 2.56 -6.15 13.47
C ASP A 561 1.92 -6.55 14.80
N PRO A 562 2.45 -6.12 15.97
CA PRO A 562 1.86 -6.41 17.27
C PRO A 562 0.39 -6.06 17.43
N LEU A 563 -0.17 -5.16 16.62
CA LEU A 563 -1.61 -4.87 16.66
C LEU A 563 -2.48 -6.07 16.25
N SER A 564 -1.99 -7.00 15.43
CA SER A 564 -2.74 -8.23 15.12
C SER A 564 -2.97 -9.09 16.36
N MET A 565 -2.04 -9.06 17.32
CA MET A 565 -2.12 -9.81 18.57
C MET A 565 -3.28 -9.35 19.47
N PHE A 566 -3.75 -8.11 19.29
CA PHE A 566 -4.83 -7.52 20.09
C PHE A 566 -6.14 -7.37 19.31
N TRP A 567 -6.06 -7.11 18.00
CA TRP A 567 -7.24 -6.95 17.17
C TRP A 567 -7.82 -8.27 16.69
N TYR A 568 -7.02 -9.33 16.58
CA TYR A 568 -7.52 -10.67 16.26
C TYR A 568 -8.20 -11.32 17.46
N GLU A 569 -9.41 -11.83 17.24
CA GLU A 569 -10.14 -12.61 18.22
C GLU A 569 -10.18 -14.10 17.81
N PRO A 570 -9.54 -15.01 18.57
CA PRO A 570 -9.46 -16.44 18.23
C PRO A 570 -10.81 -17.18 18.11
N THR A 571 -11.92 -16.57 18.55
CA THR A 571 -13.25 -17.12 18.27
C THR A 571 -13.63 -17.04 16.79
N ALA A 572 -12.99 -16.17 15.99
CA ALA A 572 -13.21 -16.10 14.55
C ALA A 572 -12.61 -17.33 13.83
N LYS A 573 -13.50 -18.18 13.31
CA LYS A 573 -13.19 -19.46 12.64
C LYS A 573 -13.83 -19.57 11.25
N GLY A 574 -13.44 -20.60 10.52
CA GLY A 574 -13.95 -20.93 9.20
C GLY A 574 -13.11 -20.36 8.04
N ALA A 575 -13.58 -20.66 6.84
CA ALA A 575 -12.99 -20.27 5.57
C ALA A 575 -13.60 -18.96 5.07
N PHE A 576 -12.81 -17.89 4.94
CA PHE A 576 -13.29 -16.56 4.51
C PHE A 576 -14.06 -16.61 3.18
N TRP A 577 -13.72 -17.59 2.34
CA TRP A 577 -14.23 -17.75 0.98
C TRP A 577 -15.55 -18.53 0.91
N ASN A 578 -15.93 -19.27 1.95
CA ASN A 578 -17.15 -20.09 1.88
C ASN A 578 -18.40 -19.18 1.89
N GLY A 579 -19.17 -19.25 0.81
CA GLY A 579 -20.35 -18.43 0.57
C GLY A 579 -20.02 -16.98 0.16
N LEU A 580 -18.75 -16.68 -0.15
CA LEU A 580 -18.36 -15.37 -0.67
C LEU A 580 -18.61 -15.33 -2.18
N PRO A 581 -19.40 -14.38 -2.71
CA PRO A 581 -19.57 -14.21 -4.15
C PRO A 581 -18.24 -14.11 -4.87
N LEU A 582 -18.15 -14.70 -6.06
CA LEU A 582 -16.95 -14.56 -6.89
C LEU A 582 -16.81 -13.13 -7.41
N ASP A 583 -17.93 -12.48 -7.68
CA ASP A 583 -17.95 -11.18 -8.32
C ASP A 583 -18.62 -10.13 -7.45
N ARG A 584 -18.16 -8.89 -7.60
CA ARG A 584 -18.79 -7.74 -6.95
C ARG A 584 -18.67 -6.51 -7.82
N TYR A 585 -19.76 -5.77 -7.88
CA TYR A 585 -19.81 -4.44 -8.47
C TYR A 585 -19.85 -3.40 -7.35
N PHE A 586 -18.96 -2.42 -7.45
CA PHE A 586 -18.88 -1.24 -6.62
C PHE A 586 -19.42 -0.09 -7.47
N ASP A 587 -20.66 0.31 -7.20
CA ASP A 587 -21.49 1.13 -8.07
C ASP A 587 -21.48 2.63 -7.73
N ASP A 588 -20.70 3.06 -6.74
CA ASP A 588 -20.55 4.48 -6.45
C ASP A 588 -19.80 5.17 -7.60
N THR A 589 -20.50 6.03 -8.34
CA THR A 589 -19.97 6.71 -9.53
C THR A 589 -18.66 7.48 -9.29
N ARG A 590 -18.37 7.88 -8.04
CA ARG A 590 -17.11 8.55 -7.69
C ARG A 590 -15.90 7.62 -7.85
N GLY A 591 -16.06 6.31 -7.65
CA GLY A 591 -14.98 5.33 -7.70
C GLY A 591 -15.36 3.99 -8.34
N SER A 592 -16.39 3.95 -9.18
CA SER A 592 -17.02 2.71 -9.67
C SER A 592 -16.07 1.75 -10.39
N TRP A 593 -16.13 0.48 -9.98
CA TRP A 593 -15.31 -0.61 -10.50
C TRP A 593 -15.96 -1.98 -10.24
N ALA A 594 -15.47 -3.02 -10.88
CA ALA A 594 -15.92 -4.39 -10.65
C ALA A 594 -14.75 -5.36 -10.45
N SER A 595 -14.98 -6.33 -9.56
CA SER A 595 -14.12 -7.50 -9.33
C SER A 595 -14.83 -8.72 -9.90
N MET A 596 -14.17 -9.45 -10.79
CA MET A 596 -14.69 -10.65 -11.43
C MET A 596 -13.66 -11.77 -11.31
N ARG A 597 -14.02 -12.97 -10.84
CA ARG A 597 -13.04 -14.06 -10.67
C ARG A 597 -13.61 -15.45 -10.88
N SER A 598 -12.73 -16.42 -11.07
CA SER A 598 -13.10 -17.85 -11.18
C SER A 598 -12.99 -18.61 -9.85
N SER A 599 -12.16 -18.13 -8.91
CA SER A 599 -12.01 -18.74 -7.59
C SER A 599 -11.39 -17.74 -6.60
N TRP A 600 -11.67 -17.93 -5.31
CA TRP A 600 -11.00 -17.22 -4.21
C TRP A 600 -9.75 -17.96 -3.69
N THR A 601 -9.57 -19.23 -4.06
CA THR A 601 -8.63 -20.16 -3.43
C THR A 601 -7.63 -20.78 -4.41
N ASP A 602 -7.92 -20.76 -5.71
CA ASP A 602 -7.00 -21.23 -6.75
C ASP A 602 -5.98 -20.12 -7.09
N PRO A 603 -4.67 -20.31 -6.82
CA PRO A 603 -3.65 -19.32 -7.17
C PRO A 603 -3.48 -19.12 -8.68
N SER A 604 -4.03 -20.01 -9.51
CA SER A 604 -4.03 -19.89 -10.98
C SER A 604 -5.33 -19.32 -11.54
N ALA A 605 -6.27 -18.93 -10.69
CA ALA A 605 -7.59 -18.44 -11.08
C ALA A 605 -7.51 -17.28 -12.09
N VAL A 606 -8.49 -17.24 -13.00
CA VAL A 606 -8.79 -16.03 -13.75
C VAL A 606 -9.36 -14.98 -12.80
N TYR A 607 -8.80 -13.78 -12.82
CA TYR A 607 -9.30 -12.58 -12.15
C TYR A 607 -9.25 -11.39 -13.11
N VAL A 608 -10.30 -10.57 -13.09
CA VAL A 608 -10.35 -9.29 -13.78
C VAL A 608 -10.85 -8.24 -12.79
N GLY A 609 -10.03 -7.23 -12.55
CA GLY A 609 -10.47 -5.95 -11.98
C GLY A 609 -10.67 -4.98 -13.14
N VAL A 610 -11.80 -4.27 -13.18
CA VAL A 610 -12.09 -3.25 -14.21
C VAL A 610 -12.64 -1.99 -13.55
N LYS A 611 -12.07 -0.83 -13.89
CA LYS A 611 -12.46 0.48 -13.35
C LYS A 611 -13.03 1.36 -14.44
N ALA A 612 -14.15 2.00 -14.16
CA ALA A 612 -14.74 3.03 -15.03
C ALA A 612 -15.52 4.00 -14.15
N SER A 613 -14.86 5.04 -13.68
CA SER A 613 -15.42 5.99 -12.71
C SER A 613 -15.12 7.43 -13.12
N ASN A 614 -15.52 8.38 -12.29
CA ASN A 614 -14.92 9.72 -12.32
C ASN A 614 -13.38 9.59 -12.22
N LEU A 615 -12.68 10.53 -12.87
CA LEU A 615 -11.21 10.57 -12.92
C LEU A 615 -10.60 11.56 -11.90
N THR A 616 -11.44 12.18 -11.07
CA THR A 616 -11.09 13.25 -10.13
C THR A 616 -11.77 13.03 -8.79
N GLY A 617 -11.29 13.73 -7.76
CA GLY A 617 -11.70 13.52 -6.37
C GLY A 617 -10.86 12.47 -5.64
N HIS A 618 -9.66 12.17 -6.14
CA HIS A 618 -8.80 11.10 -5.63
C HIS A 618 -7.54 11.65 -4.95
N GLN A 619 -7.59 12.87 -4.42
CA GLN A 619 -6.47 13.57 -3.77
C GLN A 619 -5.18 13.58 -4.60
N THR A 620 -5.28 13.72 -5.93
CA THR A 620 -4.14 13.64 -6.86
C THR A 620 -3.40 12.30 -6.81
N HIS A 621 -4.09 11.22 -6.47
CA HIS A 621 -3.58 9.84 -6.53
C HIS A 621 -4.19 9.01 -7.66
N GLY A 622 -5.25 9.50 -8.32
CA GLY A 622 -5.85 8.86 -9.49
C GLY A 622 -5.07 9.05 -10.79
N ASP A 623 -5.53 8.34 -11.83
CA ASP A 623 -5.04 8.34 -13.21
C ASP A 623 -6.19 8.64 -14.20
N LEU A 624 -5.87 8.92 -15.46
CA LEU A 624 -6.86 9.04 -16.54
C LEU A 624 -7.20 7.67 -17.14
N ASP A 625 -7.91 6.85 -16.35
CA ASP A 625 -7.98 5.40 -16.45
C ASP A 625 -9.40 4.83 -16.65
N ALA A 626 -10.36 5.60 -17.19
CA ALA A 626 -11.71 5.10 -17.38
C ALA A 626 -11.69 3.95 -18.41
N GLY A 627 -12.20 2.78 -18.00
CA GLY A 627 -12.17 1.54 -18.78
C GLY A 627 -10.92 0.69 -18.57
N ASP A 628 -10.00 1.08 -17.67
CA ASP A 628 -8.81 0.33 -17.33
C ASP A 628 -9.14 -1.04 -16.68
N PHE A 629 -8.26 -2.02 -16.86
CA PHE A 629 -8.44 -3.34 -16.30
C PHE A 629 -7.11 -4.08 -16.10
N VAL A 630 -7.11 -5.02 -15.15
CA VAL A 630 -6.06 -6.04 -15.01
C VAL A 630 -6.61 -7.42 -15.34
N LEU A 631 -5.72 -8.34 -15.72
CA LEU A 631 -6.07 -9.75 -15.97
C LEU A 631 -5.01 -10.66 -15.37
N ASP A 632 -5.41 -11.45 -14.38
CA ASP A 632 -4.59 -12.51 -13.80
C ASP A 632 -5.06 -13.88 -14.31
N ALA A 633 -4.13 -14.78 -14.57
CA ALA A 633 -4.39 -16.19 -14.86
C ALA A 633 -3.07 -16.98 -14.78
N LEU A 634 -3.12 -18.29 -14.55
CA LEU A 634 -1.93 -19.16 -14.54
C LEU A 634 -0.87 -18.76 -13.49
N GLY A 635 -1.29 -18.07 -12.43
CA GLY A 635 -0.43 -17.62 -11.33
C GLY A 635 0.38 -16.36 -11.64
N THR A 636 0.00 -15.56 -12.64
CA THR A 636 0.64 -14.27 -12.95
C THR A 636 -0.36 -13.27 -13.54
N ARG A 637 0.03 -12.00 -13.55
CA ARG A 637 -0.68 -10.89 -14.21
C ARG A 637 -0.23 -10.74 -15.66
N TRP A 638 -1.19 -10.71 -16.59
CA TRP A 638 -0.97 -10.60 -18.04
C TRP A 638 -1.25 -9.21 -18.58
N ALA A 639 -2.37 -8.59 -18.15
CA ALA A 639 -2.64 -7.17 -18.35
C ALA A 639 -2.37 -6.46 -17.01
N GLY A 640 -1.36 -5.59 -16.99
CA GLY A 640 -0.85 -4.97 -15.77
C GLY A 640 -0.93 -3.46 -15.76
N GLU A 641 -0.60 -2.87 -14.62
CA GLU A 641 -0.60 -1.42 -14.39
C GLU A 641 0.77 -0.98 -13.87
N TYR A 642 1.12 0.28 -14.14
CA TYR A 642 2.42 0.82 -13.73
C TYR A 642 2.44 1.37 -12.29
N GLY A 643 1.29 1.75 -11.74
CA GLY A 643 1.24 2.39 -10.44
C GLY A 643 1.78 3.82 -10.45
N SER A 644 2.46 4.22 -9.36
CA SER A 644 3.02 5.58 -9.25
C SER A 644 4.10 5.89 -10.29
N GLY A 645 4.21 7.18 -10.63
CA GLY A 645 5.43 7.76 -11.18
C GLY A 645 6.42 8.14 -10.08
N ASN A 646 7.33 9.07 -10.37
CA ASN A 646 8.27 9.59 -9.38
C ASN A 646 7.61 10.78 -8.67
N TYR A 647 7.39 10.65 -7.36
CA TYR A 647 6.74 11.67 -6.54
C TYR A 647 7.53 12.98 -6.42
N LEU A 648 8.83 12.93 -6.71
CA LEU A 648 9.70 14.10 -6.71
C LEU A 648 9.73 14.83 -8.06
N SER A 649 9.08 14.26 -9.09
CA SER A 649 8.97 14.93 -10.39
C SER A 649 8.19 16.23 -10.28
N THR A 650 8.59 17.23 -11.06
CA THR A 650 8.04 18.59 -11.02
C THR A 650 6.52 18.57 -11.17
N ASP A 651 5.80 19.15 -10.22
CA ASP A 651 4.34 19.32 -10.31
C ASP A 651 3.54 17.99 -10.44
N TYR A 652 4.12 16.87 -9.97
CA TYR A 652 3.45 15.56 -9.93
C TYR A 652 2.12 15.57 -9.17
N PHE A 653 2.08 16.26 -8.02
CA PHE A 653 0.89 16.47 -7.20
C PHE A 653 0.23 17.83 -7.44
N SER A 654 0.35 18.39 -8.65
CA SER A 654 -0.19 19.72 -8.94
C SER A 654 -1.69 19.79 -8.73
N ASN A 655 -2.51 19.19 -9.59
CA ASN A 655 -3.97 19.14 -9.44
C ASN A 655 -4.58 18.13 -10.41
N GLU A 656 -5.91 18.06 -10.44
CA GLU A 656 -6.68 17.15 -11.28
C GLU A 656 -7.43 17.85 -12.43
N THR A 657 -7.13 19.13 -12.72
CA THR A 657 -7.76 19.84 -13.85
C THR A 657 -7.26 19.31 -15.20
N GLN A 658 -8.02 19.50 -16.28
CA GLN A 658 -7.70 18.96 -17.62
C GLN A 658 -6.28 19.29 -18.10
N GLY A 659 -5.78 20.49 -17.79
CA GLY A 659 -4.46 20.99 -18.19
C GLY A 659 -3.34 20.72 -17.18
N SER A 660 -3.57 19.87 -16.18
CA SER A 660 -2.60 19.59 -15.13
C SER A 660 -1.29 19.00 -15.66
N ALA A 661 -0.17 19.42 -15.09
CA ALA A 661 1.14 18.84 -15.33
C ALA A 661 1.15 17.33 -15.00
N ARG A 662 0.34 16.89 -14.02
CA ARG A 662 0.21 15.48 -13.64
C ARG A 662 -0.16 14.59 -14.82
N TRP A 663 -1.05 15.05 -15.69
CA TRP A 663 -1.55 14.28 -16.83
C TRP A 663 -0.56 14.23 -17.99
N THR A 664 0.59 14.87 -17.84
CA THR A 664 1.70 14.76 -18.77
C THR A 664 2.62 13.58 -18.43
N TYR A 665 2.48 12.89 -17.29
CA TYR A 665 3.29 11.72 -16.92
C TYR A 665 2.69 10.42 -17.49
N TYR A 666 3.52 9.52 -18.02
CA TYR A 666 3.03 8.44 -18.89
C TYR A 666 2.14 7.49 -18.12
N ARG A 667 2.58 7.13 -16.91
CA ARG A 667 1.84 6.26 -15.99
C ARG A 667 0.53 6.88 -15.50
N LYS A 668 0.34 8.20 -15.63
CA LYS A 668 -0.82 8.95 -15.13
C LYS A 668 -1.78 9.36 -16.25
N ALA A 669 -1.26 9.43 -17.48
CA ALA A 669 -1.99 9.73 -18.70
C ALA A 669 -2.76 8.50 -19.21
N THR A 670 -3.73 8.73 -20.11
CA THR A 670 -4.58 7.68 -20.69
C THR A 670 -3.77 6.63 -21.45
N ASP A 671 -2.67 7.03 -22.09
CA ASP A 671 -1.87 6.12 -22.91
C ASP A 671 -0.97 5.17 -22.11
N GLY A 672 -0.83 5.40 -20.80
CA GLY A 672 -0.22 4.47 -19.85
C GLY A 672 -1.18 3.41 -19.30
N GLN A 673 -2.48 3.53 -19.55
CA GLN A 673 -3.51 2.63 -19.00
C GLN A 673 -3.91 1.55 -20.01
N ASN A 674 -4.61 0.51 -19.54
CA ASN A 674 -5.18 -0.55 -20.37
C ASN A 674 -6.54 -0.13 -20.95
N THR A 675 -6.61 1.03 -21.59
CA THR A 675 -7.84 1.60 -22.17
C THR A 675 -7.64 2.06 -23.62
N LEU A 676 -8.69 2.64 -24.22
CA LEU A 676 -8.60 3.24 -25.56
C LEU A 676 -7.90 4.60 -25.48
N THR A 677 -6.98 4.87 -26.40
CA THR A 677 -6.54 6.24 -26.71
C THR A 677 -7.26 6.68 -27.98
N ILE A 678 -7.98 7.79 -27.93
CA ILE A 678 -8.70 8.35 -29.09
C ILE A 678 -8.07 9.68 -29.46
N ASN A 679 -7.82 9.88 -30.76
CA ASN A 679 -7.23 11.09 -31.33
C ASN A 679 -5.89 11.51 -30.70
N MET A 680 -5.18 10.54 -30.10
CA MET A 680 -3.92 10.80 -29.40
C MET A 680 -4.08 11.86 -28.30
N GLN A 681 -5.21 11.80 -27.57
CA GLN A 681 -5.52 12.70 -26.46
C GLN A 681 -5.80 11.92 -25.17
N ASN A 682 -5.59 12.61 -24.05
CA ASN A 682 -6.07 12.19 -22.74
C ASN A 682 -7.61 12.21 -22.68
N GLN A 683 -8.15 11.36 -21.82
CA GLN A 683 -9.57 11.41 -21.45
C GLN A 683 -9.95 12.75 -20.81
N ASP A 684 -11.23 13.11 -20.91
CA ASP A 684 -11.81 14.27 -20.22
C ASP A 684 -11.89 13.98 -18.71
N VAL A 685 -11.23 14.81 -17.90
CA VAL A 685 -11.18 14.65 -16.44
C VAL A 685 -12.57 14.69 -15.78
N ASN A 686 -13.54 15.34 -16.41
CA ASN A 686 -14.91 15.47 -15.89
C ASN A 686 -15.82 14.35 -16.39
N CYS A 687 -15.27 13.30 -17.01
CA CYS A 687 -16.10 12.26 -17.57
C CYS A 687 -16.89 11.49 -16.53
N ARG A 688 -18.01 10.94 -17.00
CA ARG A 688 -18.99 10.21 -16.21
C ARG A 688 -19.36 8.94 -16.97
N PRO A 689 -18.60 7.85 -16.79
CA PRO A 689 -18.93 6.57 -17.40
C PRO A 689 -20.31 6.07 -16.95
N ILE A 690 -21.01 5.34 -17.81
CA ILE A 690 -22.27 4.67 -17.46
C ILE A 690 -22.04 3.16 -17.48
N ASN A 691 -22.11 2.54 -16.31
CA ASN A 691 -21.74 1.16 -16.11
C ASN A 691 -22.95 0.24 -16.01
N GLN A 692 -22.78 -0.99 -16.47
CA GLN A 692 -23.72 -2.09 -16.30
C GLN A 692 -22.95 -3.33 -15.90
N PHE A 693 -23.46 -4.07 -14.91
CA PHE A 693 -22.84 -5.27 -14.40
C PHE A 693 -23.87 -6.38 -14.27
N ASN A 694 -23.56 -7.56 -14.82
CA ASN A 694 -24.39 -8.75 -14.67
C ASN A 694 -23.51 -9.95 -14.30
N SER A 695 -23.92 -10.72 -13.30
CA SER A 695 -23.28 -11.98 -12.91
C SER A 695 -24.33 -13.07 -12.72
N THR A 696 -23.94 -14.33 -12.94
CA THR A 696 -24.76 -15.49 -12.53
C THR A 696 -24.88 -15.64 -11.01
N GLY A 697 -24.19 -14.81 -10.21
CA GLY A 697 -24.36 -14.74 -8.76
C GLY A 697 -23.70 -15.90 -8.01
N VAL A 698 -22.70 -16.53 -8.63
CA VAL A 698 -22.00 -17.69 -8.08
C VAL A 698 -21.15 -17.28 -6.89
N ALA A 699 -21.20 -18.09 -5.84
CA ALA A 699 -20.34 -17.96 -4.68
C ALA A 699 -19.38 -19.14 -4.58
N GLN A 700 -18.19 -18.87 -4.07
CA GLN A 700 -17.22 -19.91 -3.76
C GLN A 700 -17.77 -20.80 -2.64
N THR A 701 -17.68 -22.11 -2.83
CA THR A 701 -18.01 -23.08 -1.78
C THR A 701 -16.83 -23.25 -0.81
N GLY A 702 -17.04 -23.91 0.33
CA GLY A 702 -15.95 -24.23 1.26
C GLY A 702 -14.82 -25.08 0.64
N ASP A 703 -15.07 -25.76 -0.48
CA ASP A 703 -14.09 -26.60 -1.19
C ASP A 703 -13.00 -25.78 -1.88
N LEU A 704 -11.74 -26.09 -1.60
CA LEU A 704 -10.55 -25.52 -2.26
C LEU A 704 -10.44 -25.92 -3.74
N SER A 705 -11.09 -27.01 -4.15
CA SER A 705 -11.09 -27.52 -5.52
C SER A 705 -12.27 -27.01 -6.37
N PHE A 706 -13.09 -26.12 -5.81
CA PHE A 706 -14.23 -25.51 -6.48
C PHE A 706 -13.85 -24.93 -7.85
N LYS A 707 -14.73 -25.18 -8.83
CA LYS A 707 -14.66 -24.61 -10.17
C LYS A 707 -16.04 -24.10 -10.57
N PRO A 708 -16.14 -22.92 -11.22
CA PRO A 708 -17.39 -22.47 -11.81
C PRO A 708 -17.92 -23.47 -12.84
N ALA A 709 -19.25 -23.57 -12.95
CA ALA A 709 -19.89 -24.32 -14.01
C ALA A 709 -19.63 -23.65 -15.37
N THR A 710 -19.72 -24.41 -16.47
CA THR A 710 -19.51 -23.86 -17.82
C THR A 710 -20.53 -22.77 -18.18
N THR A 711 -21.70 -22.77 -17.54
CA THR A 711 -22.76 -21.77 -17.67
C THR A 711 -22.54 -20.51 -16.82
N ASP A 712 -21.56 -20.52 -15.92
CA ASP A 712 -21.30 -19.38 -15.05
C ASP A 712 -20.58 -18.28 -15.81
N ALA A 713 -21.21 -17.11 -15.82
CA ALA A 713 -20.75 -15.95 -16.57
C ALA A 713 -20.83 -14.70 -15.70
N VAL A 714 -19.97 -13.75 -16.04
CA VAL A 714 -20.00 -12.40 -15.50
C VAL A 714 -19.55 -11.43 -16.59
N GLN A 715 -20.16 -10.25 -16.61
CA GLN A 715 -19.83 -9.19 -17.55
C GLN A 715 -19.91 -7.82 -16.89
N PHE A 716 -19.05 -6.92 -17.35
CA PHE A 716 -19.07 -5.49 -17.05
C PHE A 716 -19.06 -4.72 -18.38
N ILE A 717 -19.97 -3.78 -18.54
CA ILE A 717 -20.09 -2.93 -19.72
C ILE A 717 -20.06 -1.48 -19.26
N SER A 718 -19.24 -0.66 -19.90
CA SER A 718 -19.14 0.77 -19.64
C SER A 718 -19.35 1.54 -20.93
N ASP A 719 -20.24 2.54 -20.90
CA ASP A 719 -20.24 3.63 -21.86
C ASP A 719 -19.18 4.66 -21.43
N LEU A 720 -18.09 4.74 -22.20
CA LEU A 720 -16.95 5.63 -21.99
C LEU A 720 -17.06 6.91 -22.83
N SER A 721 -18.17 7.13 -23.54
CA SER A 721 -18.30 8.22 -24.53
C SER A 721 -18.01 9.60 -23.93
N SER A 722 -18.44 9.84 -22.69
CA SER A 722 -18.17 11.11 -22.00
C SER A 722 -16.68 11.34 -21.77
N CYS A 723 -15.86 10.29 -21.64
CA CYS A 723 -14.41 10.38 -21.46
C CYS A 723 -13.67 10.77 -22.73
N TYR A 724 -14.32 10.72 -23.89
CA TYR A 724 -13.76 11.16 -25.17
C TYR A 724 -14.59 12.29 -25.79
N SER A 725 -15.38 12.99 -24.97
CA SER A 725 -16.27 14.08 -25.36
C SER A 725 -17.21 13.71 -26.53
N GLN A 726 -17.70 12.48 -26.54
CA GLN A 726 -18.64 11.95 -27.54
C GLN A 726 -20.07 11.81 -26.95
N PRO A 727 -21.12 11.79 -27.82
CA PRO A 727 -22.47 11.42 -27.40
C PRO A 727 -22.51 10.03 -26.79
N ALA A 728 -23.40 9.81 -25.80
CA ALA A 728 -23.59 8.50 -25.17
C ALA A 728 -23.82 7.38 -26.20
N GLY A 729 -23.24 6.21 -25.96
CA GLY A 729 -23.24 5.05 -26.84
C GLY A 729 -22.24 5.10 -28.00
N THR A 730 -21.39 6.13 -28.08
CA THR A 730 -20.38 6.24 -29.16
C THR A 730 -19.15 5.39 -28.87
N VAL A 731 -18.68 5.33 -27.63
CA VAL A 731 -17.49 4.56 -27.23
C VAL A 731 -17.88 3.70 -26.05
N GLN A 732 -17.98 2.39 -26.26
CA GLN A 732 -18.39 1.44 -25.24
C GLN A 732 -17.36 0.31 -25.11
N ARG A 733 -17.14 -0.13 -23.87
CA ARG A 733 -16.28 -1.28 -23.55
C ARG A 733 -17.10 -2.33 -22.82
N GLY A 734 -16.95 -3.59 -23.20
CA GLY A 734 -17.44 -4.74 -22.45
C GLY A 734 -16.30 -5.70 -22.13
N ILE A 735 -16.29 -6.22 -20.91
CA ILE A 735 -15.41 -7.33 -20.50
C ILE A 735 -16.29 -8.45 -19.97
N ARG A 736 -16.07 -9.68 -20.47
CA ARG A 736 -16.87 -10.85 -20.12
C ARG A 736 -15.99 -12.08 -19.90
N MET A 737 -16.30 -12.85 -18.86
CA MET A 737 -15.70 -14.18 -18.66
C MET A 737 -16.52 -15.27 -19.36
N LEU A 738 -15.85 -16.20 -20.02
CA LEU A 738 -16.46 -17.24 -20.85
C LEU A 738 -16.03 -18.64 -20.41
N ASN A 739 -16.81 -19.66 -20.80
CA ASN A 739 -16.46 -21.08 -20.70
C ASN A 739 -16.04 -21.53 -19.29
N GLY A 740 -16.92 -21.32 -18.30
CA GLY A 740 -16.60 -21.58 -16.90
C GLY A 740 -15.52 -20.65 -16.35
N ARG A 741 -15.51 -19.41 -16.87
CA ARG A 741 -14.57 -18.35 -16.49
C ARG A 741 -13.10 -18.71 -16.77
N ARG A 742 -12.85 -19.43 -17.85
CA ARG A 742 -11.51 -19.86 -18.31
C ARG A 742 -10.93 -19.01 -19.42
N GLN A 743 -11.72 -18.07 -19.94
CA GLN A 743 -11.43 -17.14 -21.02
C GLN A 743 -11.96 -15.75 -20.66
N VAL A 744 -11.34 -14.71 -21.21
CA VAL A 744 -11.83 -13.33 -21.09
C VAL A 744 -11.98 -12.72 -22.48
N LEU A 745 -13.17 -12.19 -22.77
CA LEU A 745 -13.46 -11.41 -23.98
C LEU A 745 -13.48 -9.92 -23.59
N VAL A 746 -12.63 -9.13 -24.25
CA VAL A 746 -12.68 -7.67 -24.21
C VAL A 746 -13.24 -7.19 -25.55
N GLN A 747 -14.29 -6.39 -25.51
CA GLN A 747 -14.96 -5.88 -26.70
C GLN A 747 -15.15 -4.37 -26.59
N ASP A 748 -14.60 -3.63 -27.55
CA ASP A 748 -14.83 -2.20 -27.68
C ASP A 748 -15.70 -1.92 -28.92
N GLU A 749 -16.79 -1.17 -28.74
CA GLU A 749 -17.68 -0.71 -29.81
C GLU A 749 -17.56 0.79 -29.96
N ILE A 750 -17.25 1.22 -31.19
CA ILE A 750 -17.01 2.60 -31.55
C ILE A 750 -17.98 2.94 -32.67
N ALA A 751 -19.02 3.71 -32.36
CA ALA A 751 -20.00 4.14 -33.34
C ALA A 751 -19.38 5.10 -34.35
N GLN A 752 -20.05 5.27 -35.49
CA GLN A 752 -19.64 6.23 -36.50
C GLN A 752 -19.57 7.64 -35.90
N SER A 753 -18.40 8.27 -35.98
CA SER A 753 -18.18 9.65 -35.53
C SER A 753 -17.13 10.32 -36.40
N SER A 754 -17.47 11.49 -36.95
CA SER A 754 -16.50 12.30 -37.71
C SER A 754 -15.43 12.92 -36.81
N GLN A 755 -15.62 12.93 -35.49
CA GLN A 755 -14.66 13.46 -34.52
C GLN A 755 -13.60 12.44 -34.13
N ILE A 756 -13.84 11.15 -34.32
CA ILE A 756 -12.86 10.09 -34.03
C ILE A 756 -12.08 9.79 -35.31
N THR A 757 -10.79 10.12 -35.31
CA THR A 757 -9.89 9.99 -36.47
C THR A 757 -8.72 9.05 -36.25
N ASP A 758 -8.45 8.71 -34.98
CA ASP A 758 -7.47 7.71 -34.58
C ASP A 758 -7.96 6.98 -33.32
N VAL A 759 -7.79 5.66 -33.29
CA VAL A 759 -8.03 4.85 -32.10
C VAL A 759 -6.85 3.90 -31.90
N GLN A 760 -6.30 3.91 -30.69
CA GLN A 760 -5.33 2.92 -30.21
C GLN A 760 -5.97 2.12 -29.09
N TRP A 761 -6.15 0.82 -29.30
CA TRP A 761 -6.36 -0.12 -28.21
C TRP A 761 -4.99 -0.47 -27.64
N ARG A 762 -4.76 -0.26 -26.34
CA ARG A 762 -3.46 -0.53 -25.70
C ARG A 762 -3.64 -1.35 -24.43
N VAL A 763 -2.76 -2.32 -24.21
CA VAL A 763 -2.63 -3.08 -22.96
C VAL A 763 -1.16 -3.28 -22.62
N GLN A 764 -0.80 -3.04 -21.35
CA GLN A 764 0.55 -3.17 -20.81
C GLN A 764 0.77 -4.59 -20.29
N THR A 765 1.92 -5.18 -20.62
CA THR A 765 2.28 -6.54 -20.18
C THR A 765 3.75 -6.68 -19.89
N ASN A 766 4.09 -7.48 -18.87
CA ASN A 766 5.46 -7.95 -18.61
C ASN A 766 5.77 -9.28 -19.32
N GLY A 767 4.79 -9.84 -20.04
CA GLY A 767 4.99 -11.04 -20.84
C GLY A 767 5.88 -10.74 -22.06
N THR A 768 6.73 -11.68 -22.43
CA THR A 768 7.43 -11.63 -23.71
C THR A 768 6.42 -11.87 -24.83
N VAL A 769 6.24 -10.89 -25.70
CA VAL A 769 5.23 -10.90 -26.76
C VAL A 769 5.83 -11.41 -28.08
N THR A 770 5.13 -12.34 -28.72
CA THR A 770 5.38 -12.77 -30.11
C THR A 770 4.09 -12.66 -30.91
N ILE A 771 4.13 -11.96 -32.04
CA ILE A 771 2.97 -11.75 -32.91
C ILE A 771 3.03 -12.71 -34.10
N SER A 772 1.90 -13.33 -34.44
CA SER A 772 1.79 -14.23 -35.60
C SER A 772 2.02 -13.49 -36.92
N PRO A 773 2.43 -14.19 -38.01
CA PRO A 773 2.71 -13.54 -39.30
C PRO A 773 1.53 -12.76 -39.90
N ASP A 774 0.30 -13.17 -39.62
CA ASP A 774 -0.94 -12.48 -40.04
C ASP A 774 -1.34 -11.32 -39.11
N GLY A 775 -0.59 -11.11 -38.01
CA GLY A 775 -0.86 -10.10 -37.00
C GLY A 775 -2.07 -10.36 -36.12
N LYS A 776 -2.75 -11.51 -36.23
CA LYS A 776 -4.04 -11.76 -35.55
C LYS A 776 -3.93 -12.33 -34.15
N THR A 777 -2.81 -12.96 -33.84
CA THR A 777 -2.57 -13.60 -32.54
C THR A 777 -1.28 -13.07 -31.93
N ALA A 778 -1.36 -12.53 -30.72
CA ALA A 778 -0.22 -12.30 -29.86
C ALA A 778 -0.10 -13.45 -28.85
N THR A 779 1.08 -14.06 -28.77
CA THR A 779 1.41 -15.05 -27.75
C THR A 779 2.32 -14.40 -26.73
N LEU A 780 1.85 -14.33 -25.48
CA LEU A 780 2.57 -13.77 -24.35
C LEU A 780 3.14 -14.93 -23.55
N THR A 781 4.41 -14.87 -23.16
CA THR A 781 5.07 -15.90 -22.35
C THR A 781 5.77 -15.30 -21.15
N GLN A 782 5.74 -16.02 -20.02
CA GLN A 782 6.42 -15.60 -18.81
C GLN A 782 6.87 -16.83 -18.01
N SER A 783 8.12 -16.85 -17.55
CA SER A 783 8.69 -17.93 -16.74
C SER A 783 9.10 -17.49 -15.34
N SER A 784 9.16 -16.17 -15.11
CA SER A 784 9.50 -15.58 -13.82
C SER A 784 8.83 -14.23 -13.63
N LEU A 785 8.62 -13.87 -12.37
CA LEU A 785 8.25 -12.54 -11.90
C LEU A 785 9.52 -11.80 -11.50
N THR A 786 9.58 -10.51 -11.82
CA THR A 786 10.59 -9.58 -11.31
C THR A 786 9.88 -8.63 -10.37
N ASP A 787 10.45 -8.46 -9.18
CA ASP A 787 9.98 -7.61 -8.09
C ASP A 787 8.48 -7.74 -7.81
N PRO A 788 7.95 -8.97 -7.63
CA PRO A 788 6.55 -9.14 -7.26
C PRO A 788 6.33 -8.46 -5.90
N ASN A 789 5.19 -7.78 -5.79
CA ASN A 789 4.85 -6.88 -4.68
C ASN A 789 5.95 -5.86 -4.33
N ALA A 790 6.69 -5.40 -5.35
CA ALA A 790 7.75 -4.41 -5.27
C ALA A 790 8.93 -4.74 -4.35
N ALA A 791 9.16 -6.01 -4.02
CA ALA A 791 10.43 -6.45 -3.45
C ALA A 791 11.57 -6.21 -4.44
N THR A 792 12.32 -5.11 -4.28
CA THR A 792 13.40 -4.73 -5.23
C THR A 792 14.49 -5.80 -5.34
N GLY A 793 14.82 -6.19 -6.57
CA GLY A 793 15.83 -7.20 -6.89
C GLY A 793 15.39 -8.65 -6.66
N LEU A 794 14.10 -8.91 -6.42
CA LEU A 794 13.58 -10.26 -6.27
C LEU A 794 13.17 -10.84 -7.62
N LYS A 795 13.65 -12.03 -7.95
CA LYS A 795 13.19 -12.79 -9.11
C LYS A 795 12.63 -14.13 -8.68
N VAL A 796 11.35 -14.38 -8.97
CA VAL A 796 10.64 -15.60 -8.58
C VAL A 796 10.25 -16.41 -9.81
N GLY A 797 10.53 -17.70 -9.84
CA GLY A 797 10.12 -18.58 -10.95
C GLY A 797 8.65 -18.97 -10.86
N LEU A 798 7.95 -19.04 -12.00
CA LEU A 798 6.54 -19.46 -12.11
C LEU A 798 6.35 -20.99 -12.21
N GLY A 799 7.41 -21.78 -11.95
CA GLY A 799 7.37 -23.23 -12.10
C GLY A 799 7.22 -23.69 -13.56
N GLY A 800 7.89 -22.99 -14.50
CA GLY A 800 7.83 -23.25 -15.94
C GLY A 800 7.40 -22.02 -16.73
N THR A 801 7.36 -22.13 -18.06
CA THR A 801 6.84 -21.07 -18.93
C THR A 801 5.31 -21.14 -18.95
N LYS A 802 4.67 -20.07 -18.49
CA LYS A 802 3.23 -19.85 -18.67
C LYS A 802 2.97 -19.16 -20.00
N THR A 803 1.81 -19.39 -20.60
CA THR A 803 1.47 -18.84 -21.92
C THR A 803 0.04 -18.33 -21.95
N MET A 804 -0.13 -17.13 -22.49
CA MET A 804 -1.42 -16.52 -22.80
C MET A 804 -1.49 -16.28 -24.30
N LYS A 805 -2.58 -16.73 -24.95
CA LYS A 805 -2.87 -16.36 -26.34
C LYS A 805 -3.92 -15.26 -26.35
N VAL A 806 -3.64 -14.20 -27.10
CA VAL A 806 -4.51 -13.04 -27.28
C VAL A 806 -4.84 -12.93 -28.75
N GLN A 807 -6.12 -12.93 -29.11
CA GLN A 807 -6.57 -13.08 -30.49
C GLN A 807 -7.55 -11.97 -30.87
N ILE A 808 -7.32 -11.33 -32.02
CA ILE A 808 -8.28 -10.41 -32.63
C ILE A 808 -9.34 -11.24 -33.35
N LEU A 809 -10.59 -11.14 -32.90
CA LEU A 809 -11.74 -11.74 -33.58
C LEU A 809 -12.40 -10.77 -34.56
N SER A 810 -12.35 -9.48 -34.26
CA SER A 810 -12.88 -8.39 -35.08
C SER A 810 -12.11 -7.08 -34.80
N PRO A 811 -11.99 -6.16 -35.77
CA PRO A 811 -12.37 -6.35 -37.17
C PRO A 811 -11.34 -7.19 -37.92
N SER A 812 -11.75 -7.82 -39.03
CA SER A 812 -10.91 -8.78 -39.78
C SER A 812 -9.68 -8.15 -40.43
N ASN A 813 -9.56 -6.83 -40.49
CA ASN A 813 -8.39 -6.10 -40.98
C ASN A 813 -7.44 -5.62 -39.87
N ALA A 814 -7.85 -5.62 -38.60
CA ALA A 814 -7.02 -5.16 -37.49
C ALA A 814 -5.87 -6.13 -37.18
N VAL A 815 -4.70 -5.62 -36.84
CA VAL A 815 -3.53 -6.43 -36.48
C VAL A 815 -2.92 -5.94 -35.18
N PHE A 816 -2.30 -6.86 -34.45
CA PHE A 816 -1.47 -6.50 -33.31
C PHE A 816 -0.16 -5.85 -33.77
N THR A 817 0.24 -4.85 -33.00
CA THR A 817 1.58 -4.28 -32.98
C THR A 817 2.03 -4.18 -31.53
N GLN A 818 3.30 -3.87 -31.28
CA GLN A 818 3.81 -3.73 -29.92
C GLN A 818 4.81 -2.57 -29.83
N ASP A 819 4.96 -2.02 -28.62
CA ASP A 819 5.99 -1.04 -28.27
C ASP A 819 6.72 -1.47 -26.99
N GLY A 820 8.04 -1.31 -26.96
CA GLY A 820 8.92 -1.78 -25.89
C GLY A 820 9.44 -3.21 -26.05
N PRO A 821 10.16 -3.73 -25.03
CA PRO A 821 10.39 -3.13 -23.70
C PRO A 821 11.59 -2.18 -23.66
N PRO A 822 11.47 -0.93 -23.16
CA PRO A 822 10.35 -0.37 -22.41
C PRO A 822 9.23 0.20 -23.27
N ALA A 823 7.98 0.05 -22.84
CA ALA A 823 6.84 0.75 -23.42
C ALA A 823 6.98 2.28 -23.24
N THR A 824 6.59 3.02 -24.27
CA THR A 824 6.75 4.47 -24.34
C THR A 824 5.43 5.20 -24.58
N ARG A 825 5.47 6.49 -24.25
CA ARG A 825 4.43 7.47 -24.54
C ARG A 825 4.23 7.62 -26.03
N ILE A 826 2.98 7.79 -26.45
CA ILE A 826 2.65 7.96 -27.87
C ILE A 826 2.20 9.38 -28.24
N TYR A 827 1.82 10.22 -27.27
CA TYR A 827 1.50 11.64 -27.49
C TYR A 827 1.89 12.53 -26.31
N GLY A 828 2.02 13.83 -26.59
CA GLY A 828 2.39 14.83 -25.59
C GLY A 828 3.85 14.70 -25.14
N THR A 829 4.22 15.50 -24.14
CA THR A 829 5.55 15.50 -23.54
C THR A 829 5.40 15.67 -22.04
N ALA A 830 6.10 14.85 -21.24
CA ALA A 830 6.12 15.05 -19.80
C ALA A 830 6.71 16.41 -19.41
N VAL A 831 6.22 16.96 -18.30
CA VAL A 831 6.83 18.12 -17.66
C VAL A 831 8.29 17.81 -17.31
N SER A 832 9.17 18.77 -17.60
CA SER A 832 10.59 18.63 -17.33
C SER A 832 10.88 18.58 -15.84
N SER A 833 11.51 17.49 -15.39
CA SER A 833 12.04 17.33 -14.05
C SER A 833 13.55 17.55 -14.04
N ALA A 834 14.05 18.26 -13.03
CA ALA A 834 15.47 18.48 -12.88
C ALA A 834 16.16 17.20 -12.37
N PRO A 835 17.34 16.82 -12.91
CA PRO A 835 18.10 15.71 -12.37
C PRO A 835 18.34 15.86 -10.86
N PRO A 836 18.23 14.79 -10.07
CA PRO A 836 18.21 13.39 -10.50
C PRO A 836 16.82 12.84 -10.85
N GLU A 837 15.77 13.65 -10.80
CA GLU A 837 14.40 13.18 -11.05
C GLU A 837 14.13 12.99 -12.53
N ASP A 838 13.42 11.90 -12.85
CA ASP A 838 13.01 11.57 -14.21
C ASP A 838 11.69 12.27 -14.55
N SER A 839 11.64 12.90 -15.72
CA SER A 839 10.39 13.45 -16.26
C SER A 839 9.39 12.35 -16.61
N ASP A 840 9.85 11.18 -17.05
CA ASP A 840 9.03 9.98 -17.24
C ASP A 840 9.89 8.79 -16.82
N ILE A 841 9.43 8.02 -15.84
CA ILE A 841 10.13 6.79 -15.45
C ILE A 841 10.10 5.80 -16.63
N ALA A 842 11.26 5.27 -17.00
CA ALA A 842 11.35 4.22 -18.02
C ALA A 842 10.62 2.95 -17.56
N ASN A 843 9.69 2.44 -18.38
CA ASN A 843 8.92 1.23 -18.09
C ASN A 843 9.66 -0.03 -18.53
N THR A 844 10.89 -0.20 -18.03
CA THR A 844 11.79 -1.30 -18.39
C THR A 844 11.11 -2.64 -18.17
N GLY A 845 11.21 -3.53 -19.16
CA GLY A 845 10.61 -4.86 -19.11
C GLY A 845 9.12 -4.95 -19.47
N ALA A 846 8.41 -3.81 -19.54
CA ALA A 846 7.02 -3.77 -19.97
C ALA A 846 6.88 -3.52 -21.46
N THR A 847 5.94 -4.20 -22.10
CA THR A 847 5.55 -4.03 -23.51
C THR A 847 4.11 -3.55 -23.58
N ALA A 848 3.83 -2.56 -24.42
CA ALA A 848 2.47 -2.17 -24.77
C ALA A 848 2.03 -2.96 -26.01
N LEU A 849 1.12 -3.91 -25.85
CA LEU A 849 0.43 -4.60 -26.95
C LEU A 849 -0.68 -3.68 -27.50
N GLN A 850 -0.75 -3.53 -28.82
CA GLN A 850 -1.55 -2.48 -29.45
C GLN A 850 -2.33 -2.95 -30.66
N ILE A 851 -3.52 -2.36 -30.87
CA ILE A 851 -4.25 -2.41 -32.13
C ILE A 851 -4.50 -0.96 -32.56
N LYS A 852 -4.09 -0.62 -33.79
CA LYS A 852 -4.29 0.71 -34.36
C LYS A 852 -5.45 0.66 -35.35
N LEU A 853 -6.47 1.47 -35.13
CA LEU A 853 -7.56 1.69 -36.09
C LEU A 853 -7.38 3.09 -36.68
N GLY A 854 -6.84 3.15 -37.89
CA GLY A 854 -6.55 4.41 -38.55
C GLY A 854 -7.74 4.97 -39.34
N GLY A 855 -7.76 6.29 -39.49
CA GLY A 855 -8.70 7.03 -40.32
C GLY A 855 -9.96 7.47 -39.57
N THR A 856 -10.65 8.47 -40.13
CA THR A 856 -11.96 8.92 -39.63
C THR A 856 -12.92 7.73 -39.54
N GLN A 857 -13.54 7.54 -38.37
CA GLN A 857 -14.52 6.49 -38.10
C GLN A 857 -15.80 6.77 -38.87
N SER A 858 -15.75 6.52 -40.17
CA SER A 858 -16.80 6.72 -41.16
C SER A 858 -17.89 5.64 -41.12
N GLY A 859 -17.67 4.58 -40.33
CA GLY A 859 -18.66 3.57 -39.96
C GLY A 859 -18.37 3.03 -38.56
N SER A 860 -19.32 2.29 -37.99
CA SER A 860 -19.12 1.64 -36.68
C SER A 860 -18.03 0.59 -36.74
N GLN A 861 -17.17 0.54 -35.72
CA GLN A 861 -16.14 -0.47 -35.56
C GLN A 861 -16.32 -1.24 -34.26
N THR A 862 -16.01 -2.54 -34.30
CA THR A 862 -16.02 -3.41 -33.13
C THR A 862 -14.67 -4.12 -33.04
N VAL A 863 -13.92 -3.82 -31.98
CA VAL A 863 -12.68 -4.51 -31.64
C VAL A 863 -13.00 -5.61 -30.64
N GLN A 864 -12.88 -6.87 -31.04
CA GLN A 864 -13.08 -8.03 -30.17
C GLN A 864 -11.73 -8.73 -29.95
N VAL A 865 -11.30 -8.80 -28.70
CA VAL A 865 -10.04 -9.44 -28.30
C VAL A 865 -10.31 -10.55 -27.29
N LEU A 866 -10.00 -11.78 -27.68
CA LEU A 866 -10.12 -12.96 -26.82
C LEU A 866 -8.78 -13.28 -26.15
N TRP A 867 -8.81 -13.40 -24.82
CA TRP A 867 -7.69 -13.83 -23.99
C TRP A 867 -7.90 -15.27 -23.55
N GLN A 868 -7.04 -16.17 -24.02
CA GLN A 868 -7.04 -17.59 -23.69
C GLN A 868 -5.75 -17.97 -22.94
N PRO A 869 -5.82 -18.11 -21.60
CA PRO A 869 -4.76 -18.77 -20.84
C PRO A 869 -4.54 -20.18 -21.39
N GLN A 870 -3.30 -20.57 -21.68
CA GLN A 870 -2.98 -21.93 -22.13
C GLN A 870 -2.89 -22.85 -20.90
N TRP A 871 -4.04 -23.35 -20.46
CA TRP A 871 -4.15 -24.30 -19.35
C TRP A 871 -3.50 -25.64 -19.70
N ASP A 872 -2.98 -26.37 -18.71
CA ASP A 872 -2.46 -27.73 -18.94
C ASP A 872 -3.54 -28.70 -19.44
N SER A 873 -4.80 -28.43 -19.08
CA SER A 873 -5.98 -29.21 -19.46
C SER A 873 -6.91 -28.38 -20.37
N LEU A 874 -6.46 -28.00 -21.56
CA LEU A 874 -7.33 -27.34 -22.56
C LEU A 874 -8.45 -28.29 -23.03
N SER A 875 -9.66 -27.77 -23.09
CA SER A 875 -10.84 -28.43 -23.65
C SER A 875 -11.18 -27.91 -25.05
N ALA A 876 -12.11 -28.58 -25.77
CA ALA A 876 -12.62 -28.06 -27.03
C ALA A 876 -13.34 -26.70 -26.87
N ALA A 877 -13.98 -26.47 -25.71
CA ALA A 877 -14.61 -25.18 -25.40
C ALA A 877 -13.58 -24.05 -25.25
N ASP A 878 -12.42 -24.33 -24.65
CA ASP A 878 -11.30 -23.37 -24.55
C ASP A 878 -10.71 -23.00 -25.94
N GLN A 879 -11.01 -23.78 -26.99
CA GLN A 879 -10.54 -23.51 -28.35
C GLN A 879 -11.62 -22.93 -29.26
N ALA A 880 -12.87 -22.88 -28.79
CA ALA A 880 -13.97 -22.37 -29.58
C ALA A 880 -13.94 -20.84 -29.65
N THR A 881 -14.14 -20.31 -30.85
CA THR A 881 -14.37 -18.88 -31.04
C THR A 881 -15.75 -18.51 -30.49
N PRO A 882 -15.87 -17.54 -29.56
CA PRO A 882 -17.17 -17.12 -29.05
C PRO A 882 -18.00 -16.45 -30.16
N LYS A 883 -19.33 -16.50 -30.02
CA LYS A 883 -20.25 -15.77 -30.91
C LYS A 883 -19.94 -14.27 -30.86
N SER A 884 -19.98 -13.59 -32.01
CA SER A 884 -19.91 -12.14 -32.07
C SER A 884 -21.29 -11.56 -31.75
N VAL A 885 -21.41 -10.86 -30.62
CA VAL A 885 -22.67 -10.27 -30.15
C VAL A 885 -22.44 -8.80 -29.79
N PRO A 886 -23.28 -7.86 -30.26
CA PRO A 886 -23.16 -6.45 -29.88
C PRO A 886 -23.34 -6.23 -28.36
N LEU A 887 -22.65 -5.25 -27.78
CA LEU A 887 -22.69 -4.94 -26.34
C LEU A 887 -24.11 -4.68 -25.84
N SER A 888 -24.94 -4.01 -26.66
CA SER A 888 -26.36 -3.77 -26.37
C SER A 888 -27.21 -5.04 -26.21
N GLN A 889 -26.71 -6.20 -26.63
CA GLN A 889 -27.36 -7.51 -26.57
C GLN A 889 -26.63 -8.48 -25.63
N TRP A 890 -25.62 -8.00 -24.88
CA TRP A 890 -24.91 -8.84 -23.93
C TRP A 890 -25.81 -9.25 -22.76
N THR A 891 -26.05 -10.55 -22.65
CA THR A 891 -26.75 -11.17 -21.52
C THR A 891 -25.87 -12.27 -20.94
N LEU A 892 -26.24 -12.82 -19.78
CA LEU A 892 -25.49 -13.94 -19.18
C LEU A 892 -25.41 -15.20 -20.07
N THR A 893 -26.21 -15.29 -21.14
CA THR A 893 -26.24 -16.43 -22.07
C THR A 893 -25.95 -16.07 -23.52
N SER A 894 -25.63 -14.81 -23.85
CA SER A 894 -25.54 -14.38 -25.26
C SER A 894 -24.40 -15.03 -26.05
N HIS A 895 -23.36 -15.53 -25.37
CA HIS A 895 -22.19 -16.16 -25.98
C HIS A 895 -22.14 -17.68 -25.81
N ASN A 896 -23.22 -18.30 -25.32
CA ASN A 896 -23.33 -19.75 -25.14
C ASN A 896 -23.38 -20.51 -26.47
#